data_AF-A0A924YX99-F1
#
_entry.id   AF-A0A924YX99-F1
#
_cell.length_a   1.000
_cell.length_b   1.000
_cell.length_c   1.000
_cell.angle_alpha   90.00
_cell.angle_beta   90.00
_cell.angle_gamma   90.00
#
_symmetry.space_group_name_H-M   'P 1'
#
loop_
_entity.id
_entity.type
_entity.pdbx_description
1 polymer ?
#
loop_
_entity_poly.entity_id
_entity_poly.type
_entity_poly.pdbx_seq_one_letter_code
_entity_poly.pdbx_strand_id
1 'polypeptide(L)'
;MPVGFLSAEQRHRYGKFVVPPTAAQLTQYFYLDDRDHQLVRRRRGAHNQIGFAIQLGTVRFLGTFLDLPQAVSLEVQQYVAGQLNLALSCFDAYTQPQTWWDHTVVIAQTYGYRQFSDQPGNWQFVRWLYYRAWWSEEAPSVLFDQATLYLVERKILLPGVSRLERLVAGVRERVQQRVWQRLARLPSLQQRSQLESLLQIAPEQGQTTLELWRRSSTRHSSLALVQALKRLILIRQIGIGQLDFGKLPPSRIQALARSALTLKAQAITQMVEPRRIAVLVAFVYTLEATAQDDVLDVFELLVQEILAKSEREGQQARLRTLKDLDIASLRLSQACKILLDKDCESSQVRETIFQQIDALTLAEAIIKVESLTRLPEDHYYPEVLARWHQVRIFLPLLLQTIQFEANRAGQIVLKAVQFLQTIEGKPKPKMQNAPSSIVTKGWSRWVRSIEGTLDRRAYTFCVLEQLTLSLKRRDLFVSPSLRWSNPRAKLLSGALWESLRASVCRSLNLQPTPASEIAQLQEQLDNTYQRTASNWADNPAVRLELTQGQERIVLSHLDKLDEPPSLLALKRQVAALLPRIDLPEMVLEIQARTGFMDEFTHLHQRQARIADFPITVCAALIASACNIGLTPLITKDIAALTRDRLQWVQQNYLRLDTLIAANARLVAAQTEIELAQAWGGGEVASADGIRFVVPVRTINARPNRKYFGAGRGITYYNFTSDQFTGLHGLVVPGTLRDSLVLLVGLLEQKTSLHPREIMTDTAGYSDVIFGLFWLLGYQFSPRLADLGKARFWRLNGEADYGILNKIAKHRINRKLIEENWDDLLRVAGSLKIGTVSAIEIMRALQRGNQPSTLARAIGELGRIAKTLYLLNYVDDEDYRRRILTQLNRGESRHRLARAVFHGRKGEIRQPYREGQEDQLSTLGLVVNVIVLWNTLYMNQAVKSMQAGSLSVKDEDVARLSPLGNAHINMLGHYFFELPQEIQRGEMRPLRNLAEVNLLDEFED
;
A
#
# COMPACT_ATOMS: atom_id res chain seq x y z
N MET A 1 -5.06 6.22 38.74
CA MET A 1 -4.61 5.41 37.58
C MET A 1 -3.87 6.33 36.63
N PRO A 2 -2.55 6.22 36.43
CA PRO A 2 -1.86 7.08 35.48
C PRO A 2 -2.19 6.61 34.07
N VAL A 3 -2.94 7.45 33.33
CA VAL A 3 -3.46 7.15 32.00
C VAL A 3 -2.53 7.67 30.91
N GLY A 4 -1.22 7.60 31.17
CA GLY A 4 -0.21 8.26 30.38
C GLY A 4 0.01 7.57 29.03
N PHE A 5 -0.52 8.13 27.94
CA PHE A 5 -0.25 7.66 26.57
C PHE A 5 0.58 8.66 25.76
N LEU A 6 0.74 9.90 26.23
CA LEU A 6 1.65 10.88 25.64
C LEU A 6 3.09 10.62 26.08
N SER A 7 4.04 10.87 25.17
CA SER A 7 5.47 10.90 25.50
C SER A 7 5.78 12.08 26.44
N ALA A 8 6.93 12.01 27.13
CA ALA A 8 7.38 13.12 27.99
C ALA A 8 7.49 14.43 27.20
N GLU A 9 8.02 14.34 25.98
CA GLU A 9 8.15 15.46 25.07
C GLU A 9 6.79 16.01 24.61
N GLN A 10 5.84 15.16 24.22
CA GLN A 10 4.49 15.60 23.85
C GLN A 10 3.80 16.33 25.00
N ARG A 11 3.97 15.85 26.25
CA ARG A 11 3.47 16.57 27.43
C ARG A 11 4.17 17.90 27.65
N HIS A 12 5.46 17.97 27.35
CA HIS A 12 6.23 19.21 27.47
C HIS A 12 5.81 20.26 26.44
N ARG A 13 5.49 19.84 25.20
CA ARG A 13 5.07 20.73 24.12
C ARG A 13 3.67 21.33 24.31
N TYR A 14 2.80 20.65 25.06
CA TYR A 14 1.40 21.06 25.21
C TYR A 14 1.25 22.38 25.98
N GLY A 15 0.72 23.42 25.32
CA GLY A 15 0.42 24.71 25.92
C GLY A 15 1.66 25.51 26.35
N LYS A 16 2.81 25.30 25.70
CA LYS A 16 4.08 25.96 26.01
C LYS A 16 4.83 26.40 24.76
N PHE A 17 5.72 27.39 24.90
CA PHE A 17 6.71 27.75 23.88
C PHE A 17 7.90 26.80 24.00
N VAL A 18 8.08 25.92 23.02
CA VAL A 18 9.20 24.95 23.00
C VAL A 18 10.34 25.50 22.15
N VAL A 19 9.99 26.27 21.12
CA VAL A 19 10.91 26.97 20.21
C VAL A 19 10.39 28.41 20.07
N PRO A 20 11.26 29.41 19.93
CA PRO A 20 10.84 30.78 19.61
C PRO A 20 9.93 30.83 18.37
N PRO A 21 8.82 31.61 18.39
CA PRO A 21 7.98 31.76 17.22
C PRO A 21 8.75 32.36 16.04
N THR A 22 8.49 31.85 14.83
CA THR A 22 9.10 32.41 13.61
C THR A 22 8.53 33.79 13.29
N ALA A 23 9.21 34.57 12.45
CA ALA A 23 8.73 35.90 12.03
C ALA A 23 7.30 35.88 11.44
N ALA A 24 6.97 34.83 10.67
CA ALA A 24 5.63 34.63 10.14
C ALA A 24 4.60 34.38 11.26
N GLN A 25 4.95 33.57 12.26
CA GLN A 25 4.08 33.30 13.41
C GLN A 25 3.91 34.54 14.31
N LEU A 26 4.96 35.33 14.52
CA LEU A 26 4.87 36.61 15.23
C LEU A 26 3.89 37.55 14.53
N THR A 27 4.01 37.67 13.20
CA THR A 27 3.11 38.49 12.38
C THR A 27 1.67 37.96 12.41
N GLN A 28 1.47 36.64 12.43
CA GLN A 28 0.14 36.05 12.42
C GLN A 28 -0.59 36.13 13.76
N TYR A 29 0.10 35.92 14.89
CA TYR A 29 -0.53 35.73 16.20
C TYR A 29 -0.28 36.87 17.19
N PHE A 30 0.84 37.58 17.07
CA PHE A 30 1.28 38.63 17.99
C PHE A 30 1.19 40.04 17.40
N TYR A 31 0.71 40.18 16.17
CA TYR A 31 0.38 41.49 15.61
C TYR A 31 -0.85 42.08 16.32
N LEU A 32 -0.75 43.36 16.70
CA LEU A 32 -1.79 44.12 17.37
C LEU A 32 -2.55 44.97 16.35
N ASP A 33 -3.84 44.70 16.19
CA ASP A 33 -4.71 45.57 15.38
C ASP A 33 -5.14 46.84 16.15
N ASP A 34 -5.86 47.74 15.49
CA ASP A 34 -6.34 48.99 16.12
C ASP A 34 -7.18 48.76 17.38
N ARG A 35 -7.95 47.66 17.40
CA ARG A 35 -8.78 47.29 18.55
C ARG A 35 -7.91 46.81 19.71
N ASP A 36 -6.88 46.00 19.42
CA ASP A 36 -5.89 45.54 20.37
C ASP A 36 -5.16 46.73 20.99
N HIS A 37 -4.70 47.68 20.17
CA HIS A 37 -4.03 48.90 20.63
C HIS A 37 -4.91 49.75 21.57
N GLN A 38 -6.20 49.91 21.25
CA GLN A 38 -7.13 50.63 22.12
C GLN A 38 -7.29 49.95 23.49
N LEU A 39 -7.34 48.63 23.54
CA LEU A 39 -7.50 47.86 24.79
C LEU A 39 -6.23 47.84 25.62
N VAL A 40 -5.06 47.78 24.97
CA VAL A 40 -3.75 47.85 25.60
C VAL A 40 -3.53 49.24 26.22
N ARG A 41 -3.79 50.34 25.50
CA ARG A 41 -3.60 51.72 26.01
C ARG A 41 -4.41 52.04 27.27
N ARG A 42 -5.51 51.33 27.53
CA ARG A 42 -6.32 51.48 28.75
C ARG A 42 -5.64 50.92 30.00
N ARG A 43 -4.58 50.11 29.86
CA ARG A 43 -3.83 49.56 31.01
C ARG A 43 -2.91 50.63 31.59
N ARG A 44 -2.91 50.76 32.92
CA ARG A 44 -2.09 51.74 33.65
C ARG A 44 -0.65 51.22 33.77
N GLY A 45 0.31 51.98 33.24
CA GLY A 45 1.74 51.67 33.29
C GLY A 45 2.23 50.81 32.12
N ALA A 46 3.43 51.12 31.61
CA ALA A 46 4.04 50.45 30.45
C ALA A 46 4.17 48.93 30.63
N HIS A 47 4.49 48.47 31.84
CA HIS A 47 4.58 47.04 32.19
C HIS A 47 3.27 46.29 31.97
N ASN A 48 2.13 46.89 32.34
CA ASN A 48 0.80 46.30 32.16
C ASN A 48 0.34 46.35 30.70
N GLN A 49 0.79 47.34 29.93
CA GLN A 49 0.51 47.43 28.50
C GLN A 49 1.21 46.31 27.73
N ILE A 50 2.52 46.13 27.96
CA ILE A 50 3.29 45.04 27.36
C ILE A 50 2.75 43.68 27.84
N GLY A 51 2.51 43.52 29.15
CA GLY A 51 2.01 42.27 29.72
C GLY A 51 0.63 41.85 29.19
N PHE A 52 -0.29 42.79 29.01
CA PHE A 52 -1.61 42.52 28.41
C PHE A 52 -1.48 42.08 26.95
N ALA A 53 -0.65 42.77 26.16
CA ALA A 53 -0.43 42.45 24.75
C ALA A 53 0.24 41.08 24.57
N ILE A 54 1.23 40.75 25.42
CA ILE A 54 1.87 39.43 25.43
C ILE A 54 0.86 38.34 25.77
N GLN A 55 0.01 38.51 26.80
CA GLN A 55 -1.01 37.52 27.13
C GLN A 55 -2.03 37.33 25.99
N LEU A 56 -2.40 38.41 25.29
CA LEU A 56 -3.29 38.34 24.13
C LEU A 56 -2.68 37.54 22.98
N GLY A 57 -1.43 37.83 22.60
CA GLY A 57 -0.73 37.04 21.58
C GLY A 57 -0.49 35.60 22.01
N THR A 58 -0.21 35.38 23.30
CA THR A 58 0.02 34.03 23.87
C THR A 58 -1.22 33.15 23.73
N VAL A 59 -2.42 33.66 24.07
CA VAL A 59 -3.65 32.86 23.94
C VAL A 59 -4.07 32.64 22.48
N ARG A 60 -3.71 33.56 21.56
CA ARG A 60 -3.89 33.37 20.11
C ARG A 60 -2.99 32.26 19.57
N PHE A 61 -1.75 32.20 20.04
CA PHE A 61 -0.76 31.24 19.58
C PHE A 61 -0.92 29.85 20.22
N LEU A 62 -1.04 29.79 21.55
CA LEU A 62 -1.08 28.52 22.30
C LEU A 62 -2.49 28.00 22.58
N GLY A 63 -3.53 28.85 22.52
CA GLY A 63 -4.88 28.50 22.96
C GLY A 63 -5.07 28.43 24.48
N THR A 64 -4.07 28.84 25.27
CA THR A 64 -4.12 28.98 26.74
C THR A 64 -3.23 30.13 27.19
N PHE A 65 -3.42 30.58 28.43
CA PHE A 65 -2.50 31.48 29.11
C PHE A 65 -1.41 30.68 29.82
N LEU A 66 -0.23 31.30 30.00
CA LEU A 66 0.86 30.76 30.80
C LEU A 66 0.66 31.11 32.28
N ASP A 67 1.05 30.19 33.18
CA ASP A 67 1.10 30.44 34.62
C ASP A 67 2.05 31.60 34.96
N LEU A 68 3.13 31.73 34.19
CA LEU A 68 4.10 32.82 34.23
C LEU A 68 4.13 33.53 32.87
N PRO A 69 3.49 34.71 32.72
CA PRO A 69 3.48 35.46 31.47
C PRO A 69 4.87 35.86 30.95
N GLN A 70 5.87 35.91 31.85
CA GLN A 70 7.27 36.22 31.52
C GLN A 70 8.02 35.03 30.88
N ALA A 71 7.47 33.81 30.91
CA ALA A 71 8.09 32.62 30.32
C ALA A 71 8.00 32.57 28.77
N VAL A 72 7.60 33.67 28.13
CA VAL A 72 7.62 33.83 26.66
C VAL A 72 9.03 34.14 26.17
N SER A 73 9.35 33.75 24.93
CA SER A 73 10.68 33.97 24.35
C SER A 73 10.98 35.47 24.14
N LEU A 74 12.27 35.83 24.12
CA LEU A 74 12.70 37.22 24.00
C LEU A 74 12.21 37.88 22.70
N GLU A 75 12.11 37.10 21.63
CA GLU A 75 11.63 37.53 20.32
C GLU A 75 10.17 38.00 20.37
N VAL A 76 9.31 37.28 21.11
CA VAL A 76 7.92 37.69 21.35
C VAL A 76 7.89 39.01 22.11
N GLN A 77 8.72 39.14 23.16
CA GLN A 77 8.75 40.32 24.00
C GLN A 77 9.21 41.56 23.20
N GLN A 78 10.27 41.41 22.41
CA GLN A 78 10.80 42.47 21.53
C GLN A 78 9.79 42.87 20.46
N TYR A 79 9.13 41.90 19.82
CA TYR A 79 8.14 42.16 18.77
C TYR A 79 6.93 42.93 19.29
N VAL A 80 6.41 42.58 20.47
CA VAL A 80 5.28 43.27 21.09
C VAL A 80 5.69 44.65 21.63
N ALA A 81 6.87 44.76 22.28
CA ALA A 81 7.38 46.03 22.78
C ALA A 81 7.63 47.05 21.65
N GLY A 82 8.16 46.58 20.51
CA GLY A 82 8.36 47.39 19.30
C GLY A 82 7.05 47.94 18.74
N GLN A 83 5.99 47.13 18.66
CA GLN A 83 4.67 47.60 18.21
C GLN A 83 4.05 48.67 19.13
N LEU A 84 4.37 48.64 20.43
CA LEU A 84 3.86 49.59 21.41
C LEU A 84 4.75 50.84 21.59
N ASN A 85 5.93 50.89 20.97
CA ASN A 85 6.98 51.90 21.21
C ASN A 85 7.35 52.03 22.70
N LEU A 86 7.48 50.91 23.40
CA LEU A 86 7.84 50.87 24.82
C LEU A 86 9.18 50.14 25.03
N ALA A 87 9.93 50.55 26.05
CA ALA A 87 11.18 49.88 26.41
C ALA A 87 10.90 48.48 27.01
N LEU A 88 11.65 47.47 26.57
CA LEU A 88 11.50 46.09 27.04
C LEU A 88 11.72 45.95 28.56
N SER A 89 12.61 46.76 29.15
CA SER A 89 12.87 46.80 30.60
C SER A 89 11.64 47.13 31.45
N CYS A 90 10.60 47.72 30.85
CA CYS A 90 9.33 47.92 31.54
C CYS A 90 8.61 46.60 31.82
N PHE A 91 8.80 45.55 31.01
CA PHE A 91 8.11 44.28 31.19
C PHE A 91 8.55 43.54 32.48
N ASP A 92 9.76 43.79 32.96
CA ASP A 92 10.29 43.19 34.19
C ASP A 92 9.44 43.51 35.44
N ALA A 93 8.74 44.65 35.43
CA ALA A 93 7.83 45.05 36.50
C ALA A 93 6.44 44.37 36.45
N TYR A 94 6.15 43.54 35.43
CA TYR A 94 4.88 42.82 35.28
C TYR A 94 4.84 41.53 36.14
N THR A 95 4.92 41.68 37.46
CA THR A 95 5.11 40.55 38.41
C THR A 95 3.90 40.21 39.27
N GLN A 96 2.84 41.03 39.25
CA GLN A 96 1.70 40.89 40.16
C GLN A 96 0.66 39.86 39.66
N PRO A 97 0.44 38.72 40.37
CA PRO A 97 -0.47 37.68 39.91
C PRO A 97 -1.93 38.12 39.76
N GLN A 98 -2.41 39.02 40.62
CA GLN A 98 -3.79 39.52 40.55
C GLN A 98 -4.04 40.28 39.24
N THR A 99 -3.10 41.13 38.84
CA THR A 99 -3.13 41.85 37.57
C THR A 99 -3.08 40.90 36.37
N TRP A 100 -2.32 39.80 36.47
CA TRP A 100 -2.29 38.77 35.43
C TRP A 100 -3.67 38.14 35.23
N TRP A 101 -4.32 37.73 36.33
CA TRP A 101 -5.66 37.14 36.29
C TRP A 101 -6.69 38.11 35.71
N ASP A 102 -6.70 39.37 36.16
CA ASP A 102 -7.61 40.39 35.65
C ASP A 102 -7.44 40.58 34.13
N HIS A 103 -6.21 40.59 33.64
CA HIS A 103 -5.93 40.67 32.21
C HIS A 103 -6.46 39.45 31.45
N THR A 104 -6.25 38.22 31.94
CA THR A 104 -6.77 37.01 31.28
C THR A 104 -8.31 37.02 31.20
N VAL A 105 -9.00 37.49 32.23
CA VAL A 105 -10.46 37.60 32.26
C VAL A 105 -10.96 38.61 31.23
N VAL A 106 -10.35 39.79 31.19
CA VAL A 106 -10.70 40.84 30.22
C VAL A 106 -10.45 40.37 28.79
N ILE A 107 -9.31 39.72 28.53
CA ILE A 107 -8.99 39.15 27.21
C ILE A 107 -10.02 38.09 26.83
N ALA A 108 -10.32 37.15 27.74
CA ALA A 108 -11.25 36.07 27.44
C ALA A 108 -12.65 36.57 27.08
N GLN A 109 -13.20 37.51 27.87
CA GLN A 109 -14.51 38.10 27.61
C GLN A 109 -14.56 38.91 26.31
N THR A 110 -13.52 39.70 26.03
CA THR A 110 -13.50 40.61 24.89
C THR A 110 -13.33 39.90 23.55
N TYR A 111 -12.54 38.82 23.50
CA TYR A 111 -12.23 38.07 22.28
C TYR A 111 -13.03 36.76 22.13
N GLY A 112 -13.92 36.47 23.10
CA GLY A 112 -14.86 35.36 23.05
C GLY A 112 -14.26 34.01 23.42
N TYR A 113 -13.21 33.97 24.24
CA TYR A 113 -12.67 32.72 24.77
C TYR A 113 -13.53 32.21 25.92
N ARG A 114 -13.76 30.89 25.95
CA ARG A 114 -14.57 30.21 26.96
C ARG A 114 -13.72 29.25 27.79
N GLN A 115 -14.06 29.06 29.05
CA GLN A 115 -13.38 28.09 29.89
C GLN A 115 -13.74 26.67 29.44
N PHE A 116 -12.80 25.74 29.59
CA PHE A 116 -13.01 24.34 29.23
C PHE A 116 -14.21 23.69 29.94
N SER A 117 -14.54 24.15 31.15
CA SER A 117 -15.66 23.65 31.96
C SER A 117 -17.02 24.25 31.58
N ASP A 118 -17.07 25.28 30.73
CA ASP A 118 -18.30 25.99 30.44
C ASP A 118 -19.27 25.14 29.61
N GLN A 119 -20.56 25.21 29.97
CA GLN A 119 -21.65 24.58 29.22
C GLN A 119 -22.30 25.58 28.27
N PRO A 120 -22.82 25.16 27.10
CA PRO A 120 -22.87 23.78 26.58
C PRO A 120 -21.60 23.31 25.85
N GLY A 121 -20.53 24.13 25.81
CA GLY A 121 -19.32 23.87 25.03
C GLY A 121 -18.61 22.56 25.42
N ASN A 122 -18.46 22.32 26.72
CA ASN A 122 -17.86 21.08 27.23
C ASN A 122 -18.66 19.84 26.82
N TRP A 123 -19.98 19.86 26.94
CA TRP A 123 -20.83 18.75 26.51
C TRP A 123 -20.74 18.49 25.00
N GLN A 124 -20.75 19.55 24.19
CA GLN A 124 -20.59 19.43 22.73
C GLN A 124 -19.24 18.81 22.36
N PHE A 125 -18.17 19.24 23.02
CA PHE A 125 -16.83 18.69 22.84
C PHE A 125 -16.75 17.21 23.22
N VAL A 126 -17.27 16.83 24.39
CA VAL A 126 -17.29 15.42 24.82
C VAL A 126 -18.13 14.56 23.87
N ARG A 127 -19.27 15.08 23.38
CA ARG A 127 -20.11 14.39 22.40
C ARG A 127 -19.41 14.22 21.06
N TRP A 128 -18.70 15.26 20.58
CA TRP A 128 -17.88 15.20 19.37
C TRP A 128 -16.77 14.15 19.50
N LEU A 129 -16.04 14.17 20.63
CA LEU A 129 -14.96 13.22 20.92
C LEU A 129 -15.50 11.78 21.01
N TYR A 130 -16.67 11.60 21.62
CA TYR A 130 -17.35 10.31 21.68
C TYR A 130 -17.79 9.81 20.30
N TYR A 131 -18.39 10.67 19.48
CA TYR A 131 -18.81 10.32 18.12
C TYR A 131 -17.61 9.90 17.27
N ARG A 132 -16.51 10.64 17.35
CA ARG A 132 -15.28 10.35 16.64
C ARG A 132 -14.66 9.03 17.09
N ALA A 133 -14.53 8.84 18.41
CA ALA A 133 -14.07 7.59 18.98
C ALA A 133 -15.02 6.42 18.66
N TRP A 134 -16.32 6.63 18.52
CA TRP A 134 -17.25 5.58 18.13
C TRP A 134 -16.91 5.04 16.73
N TRP A 135 -16.87 5.92 15.72
CA TRP A 135 -16.72 5.55 14.31
C TRP A 135 -15.30 5.20 13.87
N SER A 136 -14.28 5.78 14.51
CA SER A 136 -12.87 5.61 14.11
C SER A 136 -12.04 4.93 15.20
N GLU A 137 -11.03 4.17 14.78
CA GLU A 137 -10.00 3.60 15.66
C GLU A 137 -8.73 4.48 15.67
N GLU A 138 -8.89 5.76 15.98
CA GLU A 138 -7.74 6.66 16.11
C GLU A 138 -6.91 6.31 17.36
N ALA A 139 -5.59 6.47 17.21
CA ALA A 139 -4.65 6.42 18.32
C ALA A 139 -5.02 7.50 19.35
N PRO A 140 -4.78 7.25 20.65
CA PRO A 140 -5.14 8.22 21.69
C PRO A 140 -4.38 9.54 21.55
N SER A 141 -3.14 9.53 21.04
CA SER A 141 -2.35 10.72 20.69
C SER A 141 -3.00 11.53 19.58
N VAL A 142 -3.40 10.89 18.47
CA VAL A 142 -4.10 11.55 17.36
C VAL A 142 -5.42 12.17 17.82
N LEU A 143 -6.20 11.46 18.64
CA LEU A 143 -7.43 12.02 19.24
C LEU A 143 -7.14 13.20 20.17
N PHE A 144 -6.00 13.18 20.86
CA PHE A 144 -5.56 14.27 21.73
C PHE A 144 -5.16 15.51 20.91
N ASP A 145 -4.41 15.34 19.82
CA ASP A 145 -4.00 16.43 18.94
C ASP A 145 -5.23 17.07 18.26
N GLN A 146 -6.13 16.25 17.74
CA GLN A 146 -7.38 16.72 17.15
C GLN A 146 -8.31 17.37 18.16
N ALA A 147 -8.34 16.86 19.40
CA ALA A 147 -9.07 17.52 20.48
C ALA A 147 -8.46 18.89 20.80
N THR A 148 -7.13 19.01 20.79
CA THR A 148 -6.43 20.28 20.99
C THR A 148 -6.80 21.28 19.89
N LEU A 149 -6.70 20.88 18.62
CA LEU A 149 -7.11 21.69 17.47
C LEU A 149 -8.57 22.15 17.59
N TYR A 150 -9.49 21.24 17.89
CA TYR A 150 -10.91 21.54 18.04
C TYR A 150 -11.17 22.62 19.12
N LEU A 151 -10.45 22.54 20.25
CA LEU A 151 -10.57 23.51 21.33
C LEU A 151 -10.05 24.88 20.89
N VAL A 152 -8.88 24.94 20.25
CA VAL A 152 -8.27 26.18 19.74
C VAL A 152 -9.16 26.86 18.70
N GLU A 153 -9.62 26.13 17.68
CA GLU A 153 -10.48 26.67 16.61
C GLU A 153 -11.79 27.27 17.14
N ARG A 154 -12.31 26.72 18.24
CA ARG A 154 -13.56 27.18 18.87
C ARG A 154 -13.35 28.14 20.03
N LYS A 155 -12.11 28.62 20.23
CA LYS A 155 -11.72 29.52 21.31
C LYS A 155 -12.09 28.99 22.71
N ILE A 156 -11.97 27.68 22.91
CA ILE A 156 -12.09 27.05 24.23
C ILE A 156 -10.69 26.92 24.80
N LEU A 157 -10.46 27.52 25.97
CA LEU A 157 -9.14 27.50 26.61
C LEU A 157 -8.70 26.07 26.89
N LEU A 158 -7.45 25.75 26.55
CA LEU A 158 -6.91 24.41 26.73
C LEU A 158 -6.85 24.05 28.23
N PRO A 159 -7.40 22.90 28.66
CA PRO A 159 -7.25 22.42 30.03
C PRO A 159 -5.83 21.87 30.25
N GLY A 160 -5.39 21.71 31.50
CA GLY A 160 -4.11 21.06 31.77
C GLY A 160 -3.96 19.68 31.09
N VAL A 161 -2.76 19.37 30.60
CA VAL A 161 -2.47 18.19 29.76
C VAL A 161 -3.04 16.89 30.34
N SER A 162 -2.87 16.67 31.64
CA SER A 162 -3.37 15.45 32.32
C SER A 162 -4.89 15.37 32.36
N ARG A 163 -5.61 16.49 32.32
CA ARG A 163 -7.08 16.53 32.30
C ARG A 163 -7.59 16.10 30.92
N LEU A 164 -7.00 16.64 29.85
CA LEU A 164 -7.36 16.26 28.48
C LEU A 164 -6.96 14.81 28.18
N GLU A 165 -5.76 14.39 28.60
CA GLU A 165 -5.27 13.01 28.45
C GLU A 165 -6.22 12.01 29.13
N ARG A 166 -6.62 12.27 30.39
CA ARG A 166 -7.60 11.45 31.11
C ARG A 166 -8.96 11.42 30.43
N LEU A 167 -9.44 12.56 29.91
CA LEU A 167 -10.73 12.63 29.23
C LEU A 167 -10.74 11.81 27.93
N VAL A 168 -9.71 11.97 27.09
CA VAL A 168 -9.56 11.21 25.84
C VAL A 168 -9.52 9.71 26.14
N ALA A 169 -8.72 9.30 27.11
CA ALA A 169 -8.64 7.89 27.48
C ALA A 169 -9.95 7.36 28.07
N GLY A 170 -10.61 8.11 28.95
CA GLY A 170 -11.89 7.72 29.55
C GLY A 170 -13.02 7.61 28.50
N VAL A 171 -13.07 8.51 27.51
CA VAL A 171 -14.03 8.41 26.41
C VAL A 171 -13.76 7.17 25.56
N ARG A 172 -12.50 6.89 25.22
CA ARG A 172 -12.12 5.68 24.46
C ARG A 172 -12.49 4.41 25.21
N GLU A 173 -12.21 4.35 26.51
CA GLU A 173 -12.54 3.20 27.34
C GLU A 173 -14.06 2.96 27.39
N ARG A 174 -14.87 4.02 27.58
CA ARG A 174 -16.33 3.93 27.56
C ARG A 174 -16.85 3.44 26.21
N VAL A 175 -16.31 3.94 25.10
CA VAL A 175 -16.66 3.47 23.75
C VAL A 175 -16.31 1.98 23.60
N GLN A 176 -15.13 1.57 24.03
CA GLN A 176 -14.66 0.20 23.92
C GLN A 176 -15.53 -0.78 24.74
N GLN A 177 -15.84 -0.43 25.99
CA GLN A 177 -16.75 -1.21 26.84
C GLN A 177 -18.15 -1.32 26.21
N ARG A 178 -18.69 -0.22 25.64
CA ARG A 178 -19.99 -0.23 24.95
C ARG A 178 -19.97 -1.14 23.73
N VAL A 179 -18.90 -1.14 22.93
CA VAL A 179 -18.75 -2.05 21.78
C VAL A 179 -18.74 -3.50 22.25
N TRP A 180 -17.97 -3.83 23.30
CA TRP A 180 -17.93 -5.18 23.85
C TRP A 180 -19.29 -5.66 24.33
N GLN A 181 -19.99 -4.84 25.13
CA GLN A 181 -21.32 -5.17 25.64
C GLN A 181 -22.34 -5.37 24.53
N ARG A 182 -22.31 -4.55 23.47
CA ARG A 182 -23.22 -4.72 22.32
C ARG A 182 -22.96 -6.02 21.60
N LEU A 183 -21.71 -6.31 21.25
CA LEU A 183 -21.34 -7.54 20.53
C LEU A 183 -21.59 -8.80 21.36
N ALA A 184 -21.27 -8.78 22.66
CA ALA A 184 -21.48 -9.92 23.54
C ALA A 184 -22.96 -10.28 23.73
N ARG A 185 -23.87 -9.31 23.55
CA ARG A 185 -25.33 -9.52 23.66
C ARG A 185 -25.98 -10.07 22.40
N LEU A 186 -25.32 -10.01 21.23
CA LEU A 186 -25.87 -10.50 19.97
C LEU A 186 -26.06 -12.04 19.94
N PRO A 187 -25.07 -12.88 20.31
CA PRO A 187 -25.20 -14.33 20.19
C PRO A 187 -26.14 -14.92 21.24
N SER A 188 -26.87 -15.97 20.85
CA SER A 188 -27.66 -16.82 21.75
C SER A 188 -26.78 -17.59 22.75
N LEU A 189 -27.37 -18.16 23.81
CA LEU A 189 -26.62 -18.97 24.78
C LEU A 189 -25.90 -20.16 24.13
N GLN A 190 -26.54 -20.83 23.17
CA GLN A 190 -25.95 -21.92 22.41
C GLN A 190 -24.75 -21.43 21.57
N GLN A 191 -24.90 -20.30 20.87
CA GLN A 191 -23.83 -19.72 20.07
C GLN A 191 -22.65 -19.29 20.94
N ARG A 192 -22.90 -18.74 22.14
CA ARG A 192 -21.82 -18.40 23.09
C ARG A 192 -21.02 -19.64 23.50
N SER A 193 -21.70 -20.73 23.82
CA SER A 193 -21.04 -22.00 24.15
C SER A 193 -20.18 -22.52 22.99
N GLN A 194 -20.69 -22.47 21.75
CA GLN A 194 -19.93 -22.83 20.55
C GLN A 194 -18.72 -21.90 20.29
N LEU A 195 -18.85 -20.61 20.57
CA LEU A 195 -17.75 -19.66 20.45
C LEU A 195 -16.65 -19.95 21.49
N GLU A 196 -17.03 -20.25 22.73
CA GLU A 196 -16.08 -20.56 23.79
C GLU A 196 -15.41 -21.92 23.59
N SER A 197 -16.09 -22.91 22.98
CA SER A 197 -15.46 -24.17 22.62
C SER A 197 -14.33 -24.00 21.59
N LEU A 198 -14.29 -22.89 20.85
CA LEU A 198 -13.17 -22.59 19.95
C LEU A 198 -11.83 -22.45 20.69
N LEU A 199 -11.87 -22.09 21.97
CA LEU A 199 -10.68 -21.90 22.81
C LEU A 199 -10.19 -23.22 23.44
N GLN A 200 -10.93 -24.31 23.30
CA GLN A 200 -10.58 -25.62 23.84
C GLN A 200 -9.70 -26.40 22.86
N ILE A 201 -8.84 -27.28 23.38
CA ILE A 201 -7.94 -28.12 22.59
C ILE A 201 -8.76 -29.24 21.95
N ALA A 202 -8.64 -29.39 20.63
CA ALA A 202 -9.26 -30.50 19.91
C ALA A 202 -8.50 -31.81 20.23
N PRO A 203 -9.19 -32.86 20.72
CA PRO A 203 -8.56 -34.09 21.22
C PRO A 203 -7.73 -34.83 20.16
N GLU A 204 -8.06 -34.69 18.88
CA GLU A 204 -7.37 -35.37 17.77
C GLU A 204 -6.10 -34.66 17.26
N GLN A 205 -5.90 -33.37 17.56
CA GLN A 205 -4.88 -32.54 16.88
C GLN A 205 -3.95 -31.77 17.82
N GLY A 206 -4.20 -31.79 19.13
CA GLY A 206 -3.36 -31.12 20.14
C GLY A 206 -3.32 -29.58 20.01
N GLN A 207 -4.23 -29.00 19.22
CA GLN A 207 -4.38 -27.55 18.98
C GLN A 207 -5.82 -27.13 19.19
N THR A 208 -6.05 -25.85 19.47
CA THR A 208 -7.42 -25.33 19.64
C THR A 208 -8.15 -25.20 18.30
N THR A 209 -9.48 -25.34 18.29
CA THR A 209 -10.28 -25.16 17.07
C THR A 209 -10.07 -23.77 16.45
N LEU A 210 -9.89 -22.75 17.29
CA LEU A 210 -9.53 -21.40 16.86
C LEU A 210 -8.20 -21.38 16.07
N GLU A 211 -7.15 -22.08 16.51
CA GLU A 211 -5.88 -22.16 15.77
C GLU A 211 -6.02 -22.89 14.43
N LEU A 212 -6.82 -23.96 14.39
CA LEU A 212 -7.12 -24.70 13.16
C LEU A 212 -7.86 -23.82 12.16
N TRP A 213 -8.85 -23.08 12.65
CA TRP A 213 -9.69 -22.22 11.83
C TRP A 213 -8.98 -20.97 11.33
N ARG A 214 -7.87 -20.53 11.96
CA ARG A 214 -7.03 -19.46 11.43
C ARG A 214 -6.23 -19.85 10.19
N ARG A 215 -5.95 -21.15 10.00
CA ARG A 215 -5.07 -21.60 8.93
C ARG A 215 -5.86 -21.78 7.63
N SER A 216 -5.57 -20.93 6.66
CA SER A 216 -6.02 -21.09 5.28
C SER A 216 -5.24 -22.21 4.56
N SER A 217 -5.78 -22.70 3.44
CA SER A 217 -5.10 -23.72 2.65
C SER A 217 -3.81 -23.18 2.01
N THR A 218 -2.72 -23.94 2.14
CA THR A 218 -1.44 -23.65 1.44
C THR A 218 -1.32 -24.35 0.08
N ARG A 219 -2.29 -25.20 -0.27
CA ARG A 219 -2.33 -26.01 -1.50
C ARG A 219 -3.57 -25.67 -2.33
N HIS A 220 -3.48 -25.82 -3.65
CA HIS A 220 -4.58 -25.56 -4.59
C HIS A 220 -5.03 -26.84 -5.33
N SER A 221 -5.26 -27.94 -4.61
CA SER A 221 -5.78 -29.21 -5.17
C SER A 221 -7.29 -29.36 -4.95
N SER A 222 -7.95 -30.30 -5.65
CA SER A 222 -9.38 -30.61 -5.44
C SER A 222 -9.69 -30.94 -3.97
N LEU A 223 -8.84 -31.72 -3.31
CA LEU A 223 -9.01 -32.05 -1.88
C LEU A 223 -8.83 -30.82 -0.98
N ALA A 224 -7.88 -29.94 -1.30
CA ALA A 224 -7.67 -28.71 -0.55
C ALA A 224 -8.87 -27.76 -0.67
N LEU A 225 -9.50 -27.67 -1.86
CA LEU A 225 -10.73 -26.92 -2.06
C LEU A 225 -11.89 -27.49 -1.24
N VAL A 226 -12.05 -28.82 -1.22
CA VAL A 226 -13.07 -29.49 -0.39
C VAL A 226 -12.83 -29.22 1.10
N GLN A 227 -11.59 -29.24 1.57
CA GLN A 227 -11.26 -28.90 2.96
C GLN A 227 -11.59 -27.44 3.29
N ALA A 228 -11.28 -26.51 2.38
CA ALA A 228 -11.63 -25.09 2.54
C ALA A 228 -13.16 -24.89 2.59
N LEU A 229 -13.92 -25.57 1.73
CA LEU A 229 -15.39 -25.56 1.74
C LEU A 229 -15.96 -26.13 3.03
N LYS A 230 -15.43 -27.27 3.52
CA LYS A 230 -15.83 -27.85 4.81
C LYS A 230 -15.57 -26.89 5.98
N ARG A 231 -14.41 -26.22 6.00
CA ARG A 231 -14.11 -25.17 6.98
C ARG A 231 -15.13 -24.04 6.93
N LEU A 232 -15.48 -23.55 5.74
CA LEU A 232 -16.51 -22.51 5.58
C LEU A 232 -17.88 -22.97 6.10
N ILE A 233 -18.28 -24.22 5.84
CA ILE A 233 -19.53 -24.79 6.35
C ILE A 233 -19.54 -24.80 7.88
N LEU A 234 -18.47 -25.28 8.52
CA LEU A 234 -18.35 -25.31 9.99
C LEU A 234 -18.44 -23.91 10.60
N ILE A 235 -17.82 -22.91 9.97
CA ILE A 235 -17.88 -21.51 10.43
C ILE A 235 -19.33 -20.98 10.35
N ARG A 236 -20.01 -21.21 9.23
CA ARG A 236 -21.39 -20.78 9.01
C ARG A 236 -22.39 -21.46 9.94
N GLN A 237 -22.12 -22.69 10.38
CA GLN A 237 -22.97 -23.41 11.33
C GLN A 237 -23.09 -22.72 12.70
N ILE A 238 -22.13 -21.87 13.09
CA ILE A 238 -22.27 -21.05 14.31
C ILE A 238 -23.37 -19.98 14.12
N GLY A 239 -23.62 -19.53 12.90
CA GLY A 239 -24.70 -18.58 12.59
C GLY A 239 -24.43 -17.13 12.98
N ILE A 240 -23.16 -16.75 13.23
CA ILE A 240 -22.79 -15.37 13.59
C ILE A 240 -22.99 -14.39 12.44
N GLY A 241 -22.77 -14.81 11.19
CA GLY A 241 -22.95 -13.96 10.01
C GLY A 241 -24.38 -13.47 9.78
N GLN A 242 -25.38 -14.11 10.40
CA GLN A 242 -26.81 -13.77 10.27
C GLN A 242 -27.29 -12.79 11.37
N LEU A 243 -26.42 -12.44 12.33
CA LEU A 243 -26.77 -11.54 13.41
C LEU A 243 -26.85 -10.09 12.91
N ASP A 244 -27.75 -9.28 13.48
CA ASP A 244 -27.84 -7.86 13.19
C ASP A 244 -26.81 -7.07 14.00
N PHE A 245 -25.74 -6.62 13.34
CA PHE A 245 -24.71 -5.78 13.95
C PHE A 245 -25.14 -4.29 14.07
N GLY A 246 -26.28 -3.91 13.48
CA GLY A 246 -26.84 -2.57 13.54
C GLY A 246 -25.85 -1.47 13.10
N LYS A 247 -25.88 -0.31 13.77
CA LYS A 247 -24.96 0.82 13.53
C LYS A 247 -23.57 0.64 14.19
N LEU A 248 -23.09 -0.59 14.35
CA LEU A 248 -21.71 -0.83 14.81
C LEU A 248 -20.72 -0.51 13.69
N PRO A 249 -19.69 0.30 13.93
CA PRO A 249 -18.72 0.64 12.91
C PRO A 249 -17.89 -0.58 12.49
N PRO A 250 -17.75 -0.88 11.18
CA PRO A 250 -16.99 -2.04 10.69
C PRO A 250 -15.53 -2.06 11.18
N SER A 251 -14.90 -0.88 11.28
CA SER A 251 -13.54 -0.70 11.80
C SER A 251 -13.36 -1.30 13.21
N ARG A 252 -14.36 -1.15 14.09
CA ARG A 252 -14.34 -1.69 15.45
C ARG A 252 -14.46 -3.20 15.49
N ILE A 253 -15.25 -3.78 14.60
CA ILE A 253 -15.39 -5.24 14.46
C ILE A 253 -14.06 -5.81 13.95
N GLN A 254 -13.48 -5.20 12.91
CA GLN A 254 -12.20 -5.61 12.33
C GLN A 254 -11.06 -5.55 13.36
N ALA A 255 -11.01 -4.53 14.21
CA ALA A 255 -10.02 -4.41 15.28
C ALA A 255 -10.07 -5.57 16.29
N LEU A 256 -11.28 -5.96 16.71
CA LEU A 256 -11.49 -7.10 17.60
C LEU A 256 -11.17 -8.43 16.91
N ALA A 257 -11.55 -8.58 15.64
CA ALA A 257 -11.21 -9.76 14.84
C ALA A 257 -9.68 -9.90 14.67
N ARG A 258 -8.96 -8.80 14.44
CA ARG A 258 -7.49 -8.78 14.36
C ARG A 258 -6.84 -9.23 15.67
N SER A 259 -7.40 -8.82 16.81
CA SER A 259 -6.96 -9.31 18.13
C SER A 259 -7.11 -10.84 18.23
N ALA A 260 -8.22 -11.37 17.72
CA ALA A 260 -8.50 -12.80 17.69
C ALA A 260 -7.71 -13.58 16.63
N LEU A 261 -7.02 -12.94 15.69
CA LEU A 261 -6.13 -13.59 14.73
C LEU A 261 -4.70 -13.71 15.27
N THR A 262 -4.31 -12.81 16.15
CA THR A 262 -2.94 -12.63 16.62
C THR A 262 -2.67 -13.29 17.98
N LEU A 263 -3.63 -13.25 18.91
CA LEU A 263 -3.46 -13.81 20.25
C LEU A 263 -3.38 -15.33 20.30
N LYS A 264 -2.78 -15.92 21.35
CA LYS A 264 -3.03 -17.33 21.70
C LYS A 264 -4.42 -17.51 22.30
N ALA A 265 -5.01 -18.69 22.13
CA ALA A 265 -6.32 -19.02 22.73
C ALA A 265 -6.35 -18.75 24.24
N GLN A 266 -5.28 -19.12 24.96
CA GLN A 266 -5.14 -18.89 26.42
C GLN A 266 -5.30 -17.42 26.82
N ALA A 267 -4.73 -16.49 26.04
CA ALA A 267 -4.84 -15.05 26.32
C ALA A 267 -6.27 -14.51 26.10
N ILE A 268 -7.01 -15.12 25.17
CA ILE A 268 -8.43 -14.81 24.95
C ILE A 268 -9.27 -15.36 26.11
N THR A 269 -8.95 -16.56 26.61
CA THR A 269 -9.62 -17.17 27.76
C THR A 269 -9.53 -16.29 29.02
N GLN A 270 -8.37 -15.66 29.25
CA GLN A 270 -8.12 -14.77 30.40
C GLN A 270 -8.84 -13.42 30.33
N MET A 271 -9.52 -13.08 29.23
CA MET A 271 -10.28 -11.84 29.13
C MET A 271 -11.57 -11.88 29.94
N VAL A 272 -12.01 -10.70 30.41
CA VAL A 272 -13.36 -10.51 30.96
C VAL A 272 -14.43 -10.95 29.95
N GLU A 273 -15.49 -11.60 30.42
CA GLU A 273 -16.49 -12.27 29.57
C GLU A 273 -17.05 -11.37 28.44
N PRO A 274 -17.48 -10.11 28.68
CA PRO A 274 -18.02 -9.27 27.60
C PRO A 274 -17.00 -9.01 26.48
N ARG A 275 -15.72 -8.89 26.84
CA ARG A 275 -14.64 -8.71 25.87
C ARG A 275 -14.34 -10.02 25.15
N ARG A 276 -14.24 -11.14 25.89
CA ARG A 276 -13.97 -12.47 25.33
C ARG A 276 -14.98 -12.83 24.26
N ILE A 277 -16.27 -12.74 24.57
CA ILE A 277 -17.35 -13.04 23.61
C ILE A 277 -17.32 -12.04 22.44
N ALA A 278 -17.16 -10.75 22.69
CA ALA A 278 -17.09 -9.76 21.61
C ALA A 278 -15.94 -10.02 20.62
N VAL A 279 -14.77 -10.43 21.12
CA VAL A 279 -13.61 -10.82 20.30
C VAL A 279 -13.92 -12.05 19.45
N LEU A 280 -14.56 -13.07 20.04
CA LEU A 280 -14.94 -14.30 19.32
C LEU A 280 -16.05 -14.07 18.29
N VAL A 281 -17.05 -13.24 18.60
CA VAL A 281 -18.11 -12.84 17.65
C VAL A 281 -17.50 -12.09 16.47
N ALA A 282 -16.66 -11.08 16.75
CA ALA A 282 -15.99 -10.31 15.70
C ALA A 282 -15.07 -11.18 14.84
N PHE A 283 -14.37 -12.14 15.48
CA PHE A 283 -13.54 -13.13 14.81
C PHE A 283 -14.35 -13.96 13.84
N VAL A 284 -15.38 -14.68 14.30
CA VAL A 284 -16.17 -15.58 13.44
C VAL A 284 -16.88 -14.81 12.34
N TYR A 285 -17.43 -13.64 12.63
CA TYR A 285 -18.04 -12.75 11.63
C TYR A 285 -17.07 -12.39 10.50
N THR A 286 -15.84 -11.98 10.86
CA THR A 286 -14.82 -11.62 9.86
C THR A 286 -14.25 -12.86 9.18
N LEU A 287 -14.12 -13.95 9.93
CA LEU A 287 -13.55 -15.21 9.46
C LEU A 287 -14.41 -15.84 8.37
N GLU A 288 -15.75 -15.73 8.47
CA GLU A 288 -16.66 -16.22 7.43
C GLU A 288 -16.34 -15.60 6.07
N ALA A 289 -16.22 -14.27 6.01
CA ALA A 289 -15.87 -13.55 4.79
C ALA A 289 -14.46 -13.94 4.27
N THR A 290 -13.48 -14.07 5.15
CA THR A 290 -12.12 -14.49 4.75
C THR A 290 -12.04 -15.95 4.32
N ALA A 291 -12.78 -16.86 4.96
CA ALA A 291 -12.79 -18.27 4.60
C ALA A 291 -13.51 -18.49 3.26
N GLN A 292 -14.52 -17.67 2.97
CA GLN A 292 -15.13 -17.60 1.65
C GLN A 292 -14.16 -17.11 0.58
N ASP A 293 -13.36 -16.08 0.90
CA ASP A 293 -12.29 -15.62 0.02
C ASP A 293 -11.24 -16.70 -0.22
N ASP A 294 -10.83 -17.43 0.82
CA ASP A 294 -9.87 -18.55 0.72
C ASP A 294 -10.37 -19.65 -0.22
N VAL A 295 -11.67 -20.00 -0.13
CA VAL A 295 -12.30 -20.98 -1.02
C VAL A 295 -12.21 -20.51 -2.48
N LEU A 296 -12.53 -19.25 -2.74
CA LEU A 296 -12.52 -18.69 -4.09
C LEU A 296 -11.09 -18.53 -4.64
N ASP A 297 -10.13 -18.15 -3.80
CA ASP A 297 -8.71 -18.06 -4.16
C ASP A 297 -8.16 -19.45 -4.54
N VAL A 298 -8.49 -20.50 -3.77
CA VAL A 298 -8.12 -21.89 -4.07
C VAL A 298 -8.82 -22.40 -5.33
N PHE A 299 -10.12 -22.10 -5.49
CA PHE A 299 -10.92 -22.48 -6.65
C PHE A 299 -10.36 -21.87 -7.95
N GLU A 300 -10.07 -20.57 -7.93
CA GLU A 300 -9.53 -19.84 -9.07
C GLU A 300 -8.20 -20.45 -9.53
N LEU A 301 -7.30 -20.75 -8.57
CA LEU A 301 -6.00 -21.36 -8.86
C LEU A 301 -6.10 -22.79 -9.36
N LEU A 302 -6.99 -23.59 -8.77
CA LEU A 302 -7.19 -24.98 -9.17
C LEU A 302 -7.70 -25.06 -10.62
N VAL A 303 -8.72 -24.27 -10.98
CA VAL A 303 -9.28 -24.27 -12.34
C VAL A 303 -8.23 -23.79 -13.35
N GLN A 304 -7.45 -22.76 -13.02
CA GLN A 304 -6.36 -22.30 -13.88
C GLN A 304 -5.29 -23.37 -14.08
N GLU A 305 -4.86 -24.07 -13.03
CA GLU A 305 -3.87 -25.12 -13.15
C GLU A 305 -4.41 -26.30 -13.97
N ILE A 306 -5.69 -26.65 -13.80
CA ILE A 306 -6.36 -27.67 -14.62
C ILE A 306 -6.28 -27.28 -16.10
N LEU A 307 -6.72 -26.08 -16.47
CA LEU A 307 -6.72 -25.61 -17.86
C LEU A 307 -5.30 -25.49 -18.42
N ALA A 308 -4.40 -24.81 -17.72
CA ALA A 308 -3.03 -24.58 -18.18
C ALA A 308 -2.21 -25.86 -18.31
N LYS A 309 -2.43 -26.85 -17.44
CA LYS A 309 -1.75 -28.14 -17.55
C LYS A 309 -2.35 -28.99 -18.68
N SER A 310 -3.66 -28.93 -18.93
CA SER A 310 -4.27 -29.58 -20.10
C SER A 310 -3.78 -28.96 -21.41
N GLU A 311 -3.63 -27.62 -21.45
CA GLU A 311 -3.05 -26.92 -22.60
C GLU A 311 -1.60 -27.36 -22.86
N ARG A 312 -0.76 -27.41 -21.82
CA ARG A 312 0.63 -27.90 -21.92
C ARG A 312 0.70 -29.34 -22.42
N GLU A 313 -0.15 -30.22 -21.90
CA GLU A 313 -0.23 -31.63 -22.33
C GLU A 313 -0.70 -31.74 -23.79
N GLY A 314 -1.72 -30.96 -24.20
CA GLY A 314 -2.20 -30.91 -25.58
C GLY A 314 -1.15 -30.38 -26.55
N GLN A 315 -0.40 -29.33 -26.18
CA GLN A 315 0.72 -28.81 -26.97
C GLN A 315 1.84 -29.85 -27.10
N GLN A 316 2.19 -30.56 -26.01
CA GLN A 316 3.20 -31.62 -26.06
C GLN A 316 2.74 -32.82 -26.92
N ALA A 317 1.48 -33.24 -26.79
CA ALA A 317 0.90 -34.28 -27.62
C ALA A 317 0.93 -33.87 -29.10
N ARG A 318 0.59 -32.61 -29.40
CA ARG A 318 0.67 -32.05 -30.75
C ARG A 318 2.09 -32.11 -31.30
N LEU A 319 3.08 -31.64 -30.54
CA LEU A 319 4.49 -31.67 -30.93
C LEU A 319 4.96 -33.09 -31.27
N ARG A 320 4.49 -34.12 -30.54
CA ARG A 320 4.82 -35.53 -30.82
C ARG A 320 4.24 -36.00 -32.15
N THR A 321 3.03 -35.57 -32.49
CA THR A 321 2.31 -35.98 -33.72
C THR A 321 2.62 -35.15 -34.96
N LEU A 322 3.34 -34.03 -34.84
CA LEU A 322 3.63 -33.13 -35.96
C LEU A 322 4.38 -33.83 -37.09
N LYS A 323 5.37 -34.66 -36.74
CA LYS A 323 6.14 -35.44 -37.71
C LYS A 323 5.25 -36.39 -38.52
N ASP A 324 4.30 -37.06 -37.87
CA ASP A 324 3.38 -37.99 -38.52
C ASP A 324 2.40 -37.25 -39.44
N LEU A 325 1.96 -36.05 -39.04
CA LEU A 325 1.12 -35.18 -39.86
C LEU A 325 1.87 -34.66 -41.08
N ASP A 326 3.14 -34.24 -40.92
CA ASP A 326 3.96 -33.75 -42.03
C ASP A 326 4.17 -34.85 -43.07
N ILE A 327 4.49 -36.07 -42.64
CA ILE A 327 4.63 -37.24 -43.53
C ILE A 327 3.33 -37.51 -44.30
N ALA A 328 2.19 -37.54 -43.60
CA ALA A 328 0.90 -37.81 -44.23
C ALA A 328 0.45 -36.67 -45.17
N SER A 329 0.71 -35.42 -44.79
CA SER A 329 0.36 -34.24 -45.60
C SER A 329 1.22 -34.13 -46.86
N LEU A 330 2.52 -34.45 -46.77
CA LEU A 330 3.41 -34.50 -47.93
C LEU A 330 2.98 -35.57 -48.93
N ARG A 331 2.53 -36.75 -48.46
CA ARG A 331 1.96 -37.82 -49.30
C ARG A 331 0.69 -37.36 -50.03
N LEU A 332 -0.23 -36.71 -49.33
CA LEU A 332 -1.42 -36.13 -49.97
C LEU A 332 -1.04 -35.02 -50.97
N SER A 333 -0.05 -34.18 -50.65
CA SER A 333 0.43 -33.13 -51.57
C SER A 333 0.99 -33.72 -52.86
N GLN A 334 1.74 -34.83 -52.79
CA GLN A 334 2.24 -35.54 -53.97
C GLN A 334 1.09 -36.05 -54.84
N ALA A 335 0.07 -36.68 -54.25
CA ALA A 335 -1.12 -37.10 -54.98
C ALA A 335 -1.88 -35.92 -55.60
N CYS A 336 -2.03 -34.80 -54.88
CA CYS A 336 -2.67 -33.59 -55.40
C CYS A 336 -1.87 -32.91 -56.53
N LYS A 337 -0.53 -33.01 -56.54
CA LYS A 337 0.29 -32.49 -57.64
C LYS A 337 0.00 -33.22 -58.95
N ILE A 338 -0.14 -34.55 -58.88
CA ILE A 338 -0.49 -35.37 -60.06
C ILE A 338 -1.91 -35.04 -60.52
N LEU A 339 -2.84 -34.83 -59.59
CA LEU A 339 -4.22 -34.41 -59.91
C LEU A 339 -4.28 -33.04 -60.63
N LEU A 340 -3.33 -32.15 -60.34
CA LEU A 340 -3.24 -30.81 -60.93
C LEU A 340 -2.31 -30.75 -62.16
N ASP A 341 -1.67 -31.87 -62.52
CA ASP A 341 -0.78 -31.96 -63.66
C ASP A 341 -1.58 -31.90 -64.96
N LYS A 342 -1.30 -30.89 -65.78
CA LYS A 342 -2.02 -30.64 -67.04
C LYS A 342 -1.58 -31.58 -68.16
N ASP A 343 -0.43 -32.23 -68.00
CA ASP A 343 0.13 -33.16 -68.97
C ASP A 343 -0.38 -34.60 -68.74
N CYS A 344 -1.14 -34.83 -67.67
CA CYS A 344 -1.78 -36.10 -67.36
C CYS A 344 -3.21 -36.16 -67.93
N GLU A 345 -3.49 -37.16 -68.77
CA GLU A 345 -4.84 -37.39 -69.28
C GLU A 345 -5.82 -37.69 -68.13
N SER A 346 -6.97 -37.02 -68.12
CA SER A 346 -7.95 -37.11 -67.02
C SER A 346 -8.46 -38.54 -66.75
N SER A 347 -8.42 -39.44 -67.75
CA SER A 347 -8.77 -40.85 -67.63
C SER A 347 -7.72 -41.69 -66.89
N GLN A 348 -6.46 -41.24 -66.84
CA GLN A 348 -5.32 -42.01 -66.30
C GLN A 348 -4.84 -41.55 -64.92
N VAL A 349 -5.26 -40.35 -64.47
CA VAL A 349 -4.84 -39.73 -63.19
C VAL A 349 -4.86 -40.70 -62.00
N ARG A 350 -5.91 -41.53 -61.88
CA ARG A 350 -6.04 -42.48 -60.75
C ARG A 350 -5.00 -43.59 -60.81
N GLU A 351 -4.72 -44.13 -61.99
CA GLU A 351 -3.66 -45.13 -62.18
C GLU A 351 -2.29 -44.52 -61.94
N THR A 352 -2.04 -43.30 -62.44
CA THR A 352 -0.77 -42.58 -62.25
C THR A 352 -0.49 -42.27 -60.78
N ILE A 353 -1.52 -41.91 -60.00
CA ILE A 353 -1.40 -41.73 -58.54
C ILE A 353 -1.04 -43.05 -57.87
N PHE A 354 -1.71 -44.16 -58.20
CA PHE A 354 -1.46 -45.45 -57.56
C PHE A 354 -0.15 -46.14 -57.98
N GLN A 355 0.42 -45.77 -59.13
CA GLN A 355 1.77 -46.19 -59.51
C GLN A 355 2.86 -45.52 -58.64
N GLN A 356 2.63 -44.29 -58.17
CA GLN A 356 3.59 -43.56 -57.32
C GLN A 356 3.34 -43.72 -55.82
N ILE A 357 2.07 -43.85 -55.41
CA ILE A 357 1.65 -43.98 -54.01
C ILE A 357 0.57 -45.07 -53.95
N ASP A 358 0.86 -46.20 -53.31
CA ASP A 358 -0.11 -47.28 -53.22
C ASP A 358 -1.40 -46.86 -52.49
N ALA A 359 -2.52 -47.49 -52.89
CA ALA A 359 -3.84 -47.10 -52.42
C ALA A 359 -4.03 -47.26 -50.90
N LEU A 360 -3.36 -48.23 -50.27
CA LEU A 360 -3.43 -48.45 -48.81
C LEU A 360 -2.68 -47.33 -48.08
N THR A 361 -1.48 -46.99 -48.52
CA THR A 361 -0.67 -45.90 -47.96
C THR A 361 -1.34 -44.54 -48.12
N LEU A 362 -2.05 -44.32 -49.24
CA LEU A 362 -2.84 -43.11 -49.43
C LEU A 362 -4.06 -43.07 -48.48
N ALA A 363 -4.76 -44.18 -48.29
CA ALA A 363 -5.85 -44.29 -47.32
C ALA A 363 -5.37 -44.09 -45.88
N GLU A 364 -4.23 -44.67 -45.50
CA GLU A 364 -3.58 -44.44 -44.20
C GLU A 364 -3.18 -42.98 -44.00
N ALA A 365 -2.68 -42.31 -45.06
CA ALA A 365 -2.36 -40.90 -45.01
C ALA A 365 -3.61 -40.04 -44.81
N ILE A 366 -4.73 -40.36 -45.47
CA ILE A 366 -6.03 -39.71 -45.25
C ILE A 366 -6.47 -39.89 -43.79
N ILE A 367 -6.47 -41.12 -43.26
CA ILE A 367 -6.87 -41.39 -41.87
C ILE A 367 -5.95 -40.66 -40.87
N LYS A 368 -4.62 -40.63 -41.12
CA LYS A 368 -3.67 -39.87 -40.29
C LYS A 368 -3.94 -38.37 -40.35
N VAL A 369 -4.19 -37.82 -41.53
CA VAL A 369 -4.53 -36.40 -41.67
C VAL A 369 -5.86 -36.10 -40.99
N GLU A 370 -6.91 -36.89 -41.19
CA GLU A 370 -8.22 -36.71 -40.54
C GLU A 370 -8.15 -36.83 -39.01
N SER A 371 -7.35 -37.76 -38.48
CA SER A 371 -7.19 -37.94 -37.03
C SER A 371 -6.27 -36.91 -36.36
N LEU A 372 -5.29 -36.38 -37.09
CA LEU A 372 -4.29 -35.44 -36.56
C LEU A 372 -4.59 -33.98 -36.91
N THR A 373 -5.39 -33.69 -37.93
CA THR A 373 -5.78 -32.33 -38.25
C THR A 373 -6.76 -31.81 -37.20
N ARG A 374 -6.46 -30.61 -36.70
CA ARG A 374 -7.31 -29.88 -35.77
C ARG A 374 -7.60 -28.53 -36.40
N LEU A 375 -8.80 -28.01 -36.15
CA LEU A 375 -9.09 -26.61 -36.49
C LEU A 375 -8.15 -25.70 -35.69
N PRO A 376 -7.81 -24.50 -36.20
CA PRO A 376 -6.98 -23.52 -35.48
C PRO A 376 -7.53 -23.13 -34.10
N GLU A 377 -8.79 -23.42 -33.80
CA GLU A 377 -9.47 -23.08 -32.54
C GLU A 377 -9.49 -24.24 -31.51
N ASP A 378 -8.97 -25.42 -31.88
CA ASP A 378 -9.20 -26.70 -31.19
C ASP A 378 -7.90 -27.28 -30.61
N HIS A 379 -7.48 -26.80 -29.43
CA HIS A 379 -6.11 -27.00 -28.95
C HIS A 379 -5.92 -28.08 -27.87
N TYR A 380 -6.85 -28.26 -26.91
CA TYR A 380 -6.60 -29.10 -25.72
C TYR A 380 -7.85 -29.64 -24.99
N TYR A 381 -9.03 -29.60 -25.61
CA TYR A 381 -10.29 -29.99 -24.97
C TYR A 381 -10.37 -31.48 -24.57
N PRO A 382 -9.84 -32.46 -25.34
CA PRO A 382 -9.76 -33.86 -24.87
C PRO A 382 -9.02 -34.01 -23.54
N GLU A 383 -7.90 -33.32 -23.41
CA GLU A 383 -7.05 -33.32 -22.20
C GLU A 383 -7.74 -32.62 -21.02
N VAL A 384 -8.67 -31.68 -21.28
CA VAL A 384 -9.53 -31.08 -20.24
C VAL A 384 -10.61 -32.07 -19.81
N LEU A 385 -11.31 -32.68 -20.77
CA LEU A 385 -12.39 -33.63 -20.49
C LEU A 385 -11.90 -34.86 -19.72
N ALA A 386 -10.67 -35.32 -19.97
CA ALA A 386 -10.01 -36.39 -19.22
C ALA A 386 -9.93 -36.11 -17.70
N ARG A 387 -10.01 -34.84 -17.29
CA ARG A 387 -9.91 -34.42 -15.88
C ARG A 387 -11.25 -34.27 -15.19
N TRP A 388 -12.33 -34.77 -15.80
CA TRP A 388 -13.68 -34.75 -15.23
C TRP A 388 -13.74 -35.21 -13.78
N HIS A 389 -13.02 -36.29 -13.43
CA HIS A 389 -12.98 -36.80 -12.06
C HIS A 389 -12.47 -35.76 -11.05
N GLN A 390 -11.47 -34.94 -11.41
CA GLN A 390 -10.93 -33.91 -10.52
C GLN A 390 -11.95 -32.82 -10.20
N VAL A 391 -12.78 -32.47 -11.18
CA VAL A 391 -13.88 -31.50 -11.01
C VAL A 391 -14.99 -32.08 -10.13
N ARG A 392 -15.35 -33.34 -10.34
CA ARG A 392 -16.39 -34.02 -9.56
C ARG A 392 -16.13 -34.11 -8.07
N ILE A 393 -14.86 -34.10 -7.65
CA ILE A 393 -14.47 -34.10 -6.23
C ILE A 393 -14.99 -32.85 -5.50
N PHE A 394 -14.95 -31.67 -6.12
CA PHE A 394 -15.26 -30.40 -5.44
C PHE A 394 -16.56 -29.75 -5.91
N LEU A 395 -16.96 -29.96 -7.17
CA LEU A 395 -18.07 -29.24 -7.80
C LEU A 395 -19.39 -29.33 -7.00
N PRO A 396 -19.84 -30.50 -6.52
CA PRO A 396 -21.12 -30.59 -5.80
C PRO A 396 -21.12 -29.71 -4.54
N LEU A 397 -20.03 -29.77 -3.77
CA LEU A 397 -19.90 -29.00 -2.53
C LEU A 397 -19.77 -27.51 -2.80
N LEU A 398 -19.04 -27.12 -3.86
CA LEU A 398 -18.91 -25.72 -4.28
C LEU A 398 -20.28 -25.13 -4.62
N LEU A 399 -21.05 -25.83 -5.46
CA LEU A 399 -22.37 -25.40 -5.92
C LEU A 399 -23.39 -25.31 -4.79
N GLN A 400 -23.30 -26.18 -3.78
CA GLN A 400 -24.16 -26.14 -2.60
C GLN A 400 -23.78 -25.02 -1.62
N THR A 401 -22.49 -24.75 -1.48
CA THR A 401 -21.98 -23.86 -0.42
C THR A 401 -21.92 -22.41 -0.86
N ILE A 402 -21.49 -22.12 -2.09
CA ILE A 402 -21.25 -20.74 -2.54
C ILE A 402 -22.48 -20.20 -3.27
N GLN A 403 -23.00 -19.09 -2.77
CA GLN A 403 -24.10 -18.34 -3.40
C GLN A 403 -23.53 -17.20 -4.22
N PHE A 404 -23.56 -17.34 -5.54
CA PHE A 404 -23.09 -16.30 -6.44
C PHE A 404 -24.17 -15.25 -6.69
N GLU A 405 -23.76 -13.99 -6.68
CA GLU A 405 -24.56 -12.85 -7.11
C GLU A 405 -23.94 -12.27 -8.39
N ALA A 406 -24.76 -11.60 -9.21
CA ALA A 406 -24.35 -11.10 -10.52
C ALA A 406 -24.78 -9.66 -10.76
N ASN A 407 -23.94 -8.92 -11.48
CA ASN A 407 -24.39 -7.72 -12.17
C ASN A 407 -25.08 -8.11 -13.51
N ARG A 408 -25.58 -7.12 -14.25
CA ARG A 408 -26.25 -7.34 -15.56
C ARG A 408 -25.41 -8.15 -16.56
N ALA A 409 -24.09 -7.99 -16.56
CA ALA A 409 -23.17 -8.72 -17.45
C ALA A 409 -22.93 -10.17 -16.97
N GLY A 410 -22.88 -10.40 -15.66
CA GLY A 410 -22.68 -11.72 -15.06
C GLY A 410 -23.92 -12.63 -15.09
N GLN A 411 -25.10 -12.10 -15.42
CA GLN A 411 -26.37 -12.83 -15.33
C GLN A 411 -26.40 -14.10 -16.20
N ILE A 412 -25.73 -14.09 -17.35
CA ILE A 412 -25.63 -15.26 -18.23
C ILE A 412 -24.90 -16.41 -17.52
N VAL A 413 -23.79 -16.09 -16.84
CA VAL A 413 -22.98 -17.08 -16.11
C VAL A 413 -23.70 -17.55 -14.86
N LEU A 414 -24.38 -16.65 -14.14
CA LEU A 414 -25.19 -17.01 -12.97
C LEU A 414 -26.27 -18.04 -13.33
N LYS A 415 -27.01 -17.81 -14.42
CA LYS A 415 -28.03 -18.76 -14.91
C LYS A 415 -27.43 -20.14 -15.23
N ALA A 416 -26.22 -20.18 -15.80
CA ALA A 416 -25.55 -21.43 -16.10
C ALA A 416 -25.10 -22.19 -14.84
N VAL A 417 -24.59 -21.48 -13.82
CA VAL A 417 -24.24 -22.06 -12.51
C VAL A 417 -25.49 -22.58 -11.79
N GLN A 418 -26.58 -21.82 -11.80
CA GLN A 418 -27.88 -22.25 -11.26
C GLN A 418 -28.39 -23.49 -12.00
N PHE A 419 -28.27 -23.54 -13.33
CA PHE A 419 -28.59 -24.74 -14.08
C PHE A 419 -27.76 -25.95 -13.62
N LEU A 420 -26.43 -25.79 -13.47
CA LEU A 420 -25.57 -26.85 -12.93
C LEU A 420 -26.03 -27.33 -11.54
N GLN A 421 -26.44 -26.42 -10.65
CA GLN A 421 -27.03 -26.78 -9.35
C GLN A 421 -28.27 -27.68 -9.50
N THR A 422 -29.18 -27.36 -10.42
CA THR A 422 -30.43 -28.14 -10.62
C THR A 422 -30.22 -29.55 -11.17
N ILE A 423 -29.09 -29.80 -11.84
CA ILE A 423 -28.76 -31.11 -12.43
C ILE A 423 -27.78 -31.92 -11.58
N GLU A 424 -27.24 -31.32 -10.52
CA GLU A 424 -26.29 -31.95 -9.63
C GLU A 424 -26.93 -33.16 -8.91
N GLY A 425 -26.17 -34.24 -8.71
CA GLY A 425 -26.69 -35.51 -8.16
C GLY A 425 -27.50 -36.39 -9.12
N LYS A 426 -27.88 -35.91 -10.32
CA LYS A 426 -28.59 -36.73 -11.33
C LYS A 426 -27.60 -37.52 -12.21
N PRO A 427 -27.80 -38.83 -12.45
CA PRO A 427 -26.87 -39.65 -13.25
C PRO A 427 -26.88 -39.27 -14.75
N LYS A 428 -28.07 -39.04 -15.34
CA LYS A 428 -28.26 -38.59 -16.74
C LYS A 428 -29.24 -37.41 -16.79
N PRO A 429 -28.81 -36.18 -16.45
CA PRO A 429 -29.70 -35.02 -16.46
C PRO A 429 -30.07 -34.61 -17.89
N LYS A 430 -31.30 -34.07 -18.05
CA LYS A 430 -31.73 -33.48 -19.32
C LYS A 430 -30.98 -32.16 -19.53
N MET A 431 -30.21 -32.07 -20.63
CA MET A 431 -29.40 -30.89 -20.94
C MET A 431 -30.10 -29.88 -21.86
N GLN A 432 -31.33 -30.15 -22.31
CA GLN A 432 -32.08 -29.32 -23.27
C GLN A 432 -32.29 -27.87 -22.80
N ASN A 433 -32.43 -27.66 -21.49
CA ASN A 433 -32.67 -26.33 -20.89
C ASN A 433 -31.38 -25.61 -20.47
N ALA A 434 -30.20 -26.12 -20.84
CA ALA A 434 -28.95 -25.49 -20.48
C ALA A 434 -28.78 -24.15 -21.23
N PRO A 435 -28.44 -23.05 -20.52
CA PRO A 435 -28.18 -21.76 -21.16
C PRO A 435 -27.09 -21.84 -22.24
N SER A 436 -27.47 -21.67 -23.50
CA SER A 436 -26.54 -21.82 -24.65
C SER A 436 -25.66 -20.59 -24.90
N SER A 437 -26.07 -19.41 -24.40
CA SER A 437 -25.36 -18.14 -24.60
C SER A 437 -24.02 -18.04 -23.88
N ILE A 438 -23.72 -18.94 -22.95
CA ILE A 438 -22.43 -19.01 -22.26
C ILE A 438 -21.35 -19.71 -23.09
N VAL A 439 -21.77 -20.52 -24.07
CA VAL A 439 -20.86 -21.37 -24.84
C VAL A 439 -20.08 -20.48 -25.81
N THR A 440 -18.76 -20.35 -25.56
CA THR A 440 -17.87 -19.61 -26.45
C THR A 440 -17.63 -20.37 -27.75
N LYS A 441 -17.12 -19.68 -28.78
CA LYS A 441 -16.81 -20.29 -30.09
C LYS A 441 -15.95 -21.56 -29.94
N GLY A 442 -14.88 -21.48 -29.14
CA GLY A 442 -13.99 -22.62 -28.90
C GLY A 442 -14.68 -23.81 -28.23
N TRP A 443 -15.61 -23.59 -27.32
CA TRP A 443 -16.38 -24.66 -26.66
C TRP A 443 -17.52 -25.21 -27.52
N SER A 444 -17.97 -24.49 -28.54
CA SER A 444 -19.19 -24.81 -29.29
C SER A 444 -19.19 -26.22 -29.88
N ARG A 445 -18.07 -26.67 -30.46
CA ARG A 445 -17.92 -28.02 -31.06
C ARG A 445 -17.95 -29.14 -30.03
N TRP A 446 -17.44 -28.90 -28.82
CA TRP A 446 -17.35 -29.91 -27.76
C TRP A 446 -18.62 -29.98 -26.93
N VAL A 447 -19.26 -28.84 -26.75
CA VAL A 447 -20.50 -28.72 -25.99
C VAL A 447 -21.68 -29.19 -26.83
N ARG A 448 -21.72 -28.93 -28.13
CA ARG A 448 -22.83 -29.34 -29.01
C ARG A 448 -22.45 -30.57 -29.81
N SER A 449 -23.18 -31.66 -29.64
CA SER A 449 -23.05 -32.82 -30.53
C SER A 449 -23.63 -32.53 -31.93
N ILE A 450 -23.33 -33.40 -32.90
CA ILE A 450 -23.87 -33.34 -34.27
C ILE A 450 -25.41 -33.44 -34.26
N GLU A 451 -25.98 -34.13 -33.26
CA GLU A 451 -27.43 -34.30 -33.05
C GLU A 451 -28.07 -33.15 -32.24
N GLY A 452 -27.30 -32.11 -31.90
CA GLY A 452 -27.77 -30.95 -31.13
C GLY A 452 -27.91 -31.17 -29.62
N THR A 453 -27.52 -32.34 -29.11
CA THR A 453 -27.51 -32.65 -27.67
C THR A 453 -26.27 -32.05 -26.99
N LEU A 454 -26.45 -31.44 -25.82
CA LEU A 454 -25.35 -30.78 -25.11
C LEU A 454 -24.58 -31.77 -24.21
N ASP A 455 -23.26 -31.86 -24.36
CA ASP A 455 -22.41 -32.69 -23.49
C ASP A 455 -22.23 -32.05 -22.11
N ARG A 456 -22.57 -32.81 -21.06
CA ARG A 456 -22.51 -32.33 -19.67
C ARG A 456 -21.09 -31.97 -19.23
N ARG A 457 -20.08 -32.76 -19.63
CA ARG A 457 -18.70 -32.57 -19.17
C ARG A 457 -18.12 -31.31 -19.78
N ALA A 458 -18.22 -31.17 -21.10
CA ALA A 458 -17.78 -30.00 -21.85
C ALA A 458 -18.51 -28.74 -21.39
N TYR A 459 -19.83 -28.82 -21.21
CA TYR A 459 -20.61 -27.68 -20.71
C TYR A 459 -20.13 -27.26 -19.31
N THR A 460 -19.89 -28.20 -18.39
CA THR A 460 -19.42 -27.89 -17.04
C THR A 460 -18.05 -27.19 -17.05
N PHE A 461 -17.09 -27.65 -17.86
CA PHE A 461 -15.79 -26.98 -17.97
C PHE A 461 -15.91 -25.58 -18.58
N CYS A 462 -16.76 -25.40 -19.58
CA CYS A 462 -17.09 -24.09 -20.14
C CYS A 462 -17.64 -23.15 -19.04
N VAL A 463 -18.60 -23.62 -18.23
CA VAL A 463 -19.14 -22.83 -17.11
C VAL A 463 -18.04 -22.50 -16.09
N LEU A 464 -17.18 -23.44 -15.72
CA LEU A 464 -16.10 -23.20 -14.75
C LEU A 464 -15.08 -22.16 -15.25
N GLU A 465 -14.69 -22.24 -16.53
CA GLU A 465 -13.82 -21.23 -17.14
C GLU A 465 -14.50 -19.86 -17.11
N GLN A 466 -15.74 -19.75 -17.60
CA GLN A 466 -16.48 -18.48 -17.62
C GLN A 466 -16.77 -17.94 -16.21
N LEU A 467 -16.98 -18.82 -15.22
CA LEU A 467 -17.14 -18.46 -13.81
C LEU A 467 -15.87 -17.82 -13.26
N THR A 468 -14.69 -18.42 -13.48
CA THR A 468 -13.42 -17.81 -13.04
C THR A 468 -13.15 -16.47 -13.72
N LEU A 469 -13.44 -16.36 -15.02
CA LEU A 469 -13.30 -15.10 -15.76
C LEU A 469 -14.26 -14.03 -15.22
N SER A 470 -15.51 -14.38 -14.94
CA SER A 470 -16.53 -13.44 -14.44
C SER A 470 -16.24 -12.98 -13.01
N LEU A 471 -15.73 -13.86 -12.15
CA LEU A 471 -15.26 -13.52 -10.81
C LEU A 471 -14.08 -12.54 -10.85
N LYS A 472 -13.10 -12.77 -11.75
CA LYS A 472 -11.97 -11.85 -11.97
C LYS A 472 -12.43 -10.48 -12.44
N ARG A 473 -13.44 -10.43 -13.31
CA ARG A 473 -14.04 -9.19 -13.84
C ARG A 473 -14.97 -8.48 -12.86
N ARG A 474 -15.28 -9.10 -11.72
CA ARG A 474 -16.32 -8.64 -10.77
C ARG A 474 -17.71 -8.52 -11.41
N ASP A 475 -17.97 -9.35 -12.43
CA ASP A 475 -19.30 -9.52 -13.01
C ASP A 475 -20.15 -10.48 -12.18
N LEU A 476 -19.49 -11.46 -11.58
CA LEU A 476 -19.97 -12.24 -10.45
C LEU A 476 -19.24 -11.84 -9.18
N PHE A 477 -19.95 -11.86 -8.07
CA PHE A 477 -19.43 -11.57 -6.74
C PHE A 477 -20.15 -12.45 -5.71
N VAL A 478 -19.63 -12.49 -4.50
CA VAL A 478 -20.15 -13.34 -3.43
C VAL A 478 -20.21 -12.52 -2.15
N SER A 479 -21.24 -12.70 -1.33
CA SER A 479 -21.42 -12.01 -0.05
C SER A 479 -21.64 -13.05 1.07
N PRO A 480 -21.13 -12.84 2.30
CA PRO A 480 -20.14 -11.82 2.68
C PRO A 480 -18.74 -12.18 2.14
N SER A 481 -17.97 -11.18 1.71
CA SER A 481 -16.62 -11.37 1.17
C SER A 481 -15.82 -10.07 1.28
N LEU A 482 -14.53 -10.15 1.59
CA LEU A 482 -13.67 -8.96 1.56
C LEU A 482 -13.19 -8.71 0.13
N ARG A 483 -12.59 -9.72 -0.51
CA ARG A 483 -11.95 -9.61 -1.82
C ARG A 483 -12.91 -9.76 -2.99
N TRP A 484 -13.83 -10.72 -2.93
CA TRP A 484 -14.72 -11.16 -4.03
C TRP A 484 -16.15 -10.58 -3.95
N SER A 485 -16.39 -9.57 -3.10
CA SER A 485 -17.66 -8.83 -3.01
C SER A 485 -17.84 -7.77 -4.10
N ASN A 486 -19.05 -7.21 -4.21
CA ASN A 486 -19.35 -6.13 -5.15
C ASN A 486 -18.64 -4.82 -4.76
N PRO A 487 -17.64 -4.34 -5.52
CA PRO A 487 -16.89 -3.15 -5.14
C PRO A 487 -17.74 -1.86 -5.23
N ARG A 488 -18.78 -1.84 -6.07
CA ARG A 488 -19.66 -0.67 -6.21
C ARG A 488 -20.53 -0.45 -4.97
N ALA A 489 -20.87 -1.51 -4.26
CA ALA A 489 -21.62 -1.42 -3.01
C ALA A 489 -20.81 -0.77 -1.88
N LYS A 490 -19.48 -0.69 -2.02
CA LYS A 490 -18.56 -0.05 -1.06
C LYS A 490 -18.27 1.43 -1.37
N LEU A 491 -18.73 1.92 -2.52
CA LEU A 491 -18.62 3.35 -2.85
C LEU A 491 -19.58 4.17 -1.99
N LEU A 492 -19.15 5.38 -1.64
CA LEU A 492 -20.04 6.38 -1.04
C LEU A 492 -21.28 6.54 -1.92
N SER A 493 -22.47 6.53 -1.32
CA SER A 493 -23.74 6.62 -2.07
C SER A 493 -24.85 7.23 -1.22
N GLY A 494 -25.90 7.70 -1.91
CA GLY A 494 -27.09 8.30 -1.29
C GLY A 494 -26.75 9.52 -0.42
N ALA A 495 -27.46 9.66 0.70
CA ALA A 495 -27.31 10.80 1.61
C ALA A 495 -25.89 10.97 2.18
N LEU A 496 -25.14 9.87 2.34
CA LEU A 496 -23.75 9.93 2.80
C LEU A 496 -22.85 10.63 1.77
N TRP A 497 -22.99 10.31 0.49
CA TRP A 497 -22.22 10.99 -0.57
C TRP A 497 -22.57 12.47 -0.65
N GLU A 498 -23.86 12.81 -0.69
CA GLU A 498 -24.31 14.21 -0.75
C GLU A 498 -23.75 15.06 0.40
N SER A 499 -23.72 14.50 1.62
CA SER A 499 -23.18 15.21 2.78
C SER A 499 -21.66 15.42 2.75
N LEU A 500 -20.93 14.51 2.09
CA LEU A 500 -19.46 14.51 2.07
C LEU A 500 -18.88 15.18 0.81
N ARG A 501 -19.67 15.29 -0.26
CA ARG A 501 -19.22 15.75 -1.59
C ARG A 501 -18.41 17.05 -1.54
N ALA A 502 -18.95 18.09 -0.89
CA ALA A 502 -18.26 19.38 -0.78
C ALA A 502 -16.95 19.31 0.03
N SER A 503 -16.90 18.45 1.05
CA SER A 503 -15.68 18.23 1.83
C SER A 503 -14.62 17.49 1.02
N VAL A 504 -15.02 16.46 0.26
CA VAL A 504 -14.14 15.69 -0.61
C VAL A 504 -13.53 16.59 -1.68
N CYS A 505 -14.36 17.36 -2.40
CA CYS A 505 -13.93 18.30 -3.43
C CYS A 505 -12.86 19.27 -2.91
N ARG A 506 -13.12 19.91 -1.76
CA ARG A 506 -12.14 20.81 -1.11
C ARG A 506 -10.84 20.10 -0.72
N SER A 507 -10.93 18.89 -0.17
CA SER A 507 -9.75 18.14 0.27
C SER A 507 -8.86 17.65 -0.87
N LEU A 508 -9.44 17.45 -2.06
CA LEU A 508 -8.74 17.00 -3.26
C LEU A 508 -8.41 18.15 -4.21
N ASN A 509 -8.76 19.40 -3.84
CA ASN A 509 -8.65 20.59 -4.68
C ASN A 509 -9.35 20.43 -6.05
N LEU A 510 -10.55 19.83 -6.05
CA LEU A 510 -11.38 19.61 -7.24
C LEU A 510 -12.67 20.44 -7.17
N GLN A 511 -13.18 20.86 -8.32
CA GLN A 511 -14.49 21.51 -8.41
C GLN A 511 -15.67 20.51 -8.43
N PRO A 512 -16.82 20.84 -7.80
CA PRO A 512 -18.02 19.99 -7.86
C PRO A 512 -18.60 19.83 -9.27
N THR A 513 -18.33 20.78 -10.16
CA THR A 513 -18.81 20.82 -11.55
C THR A 513 -17.65 20.68 -12.54
N PRO A 514 -17.80 19.90 -13.63
CA PRO A 514 -16.69 19.57 -14.52
C PRO A 514 -16.22 20.74 -15.41
N ALA A 515 -17.08 21.70 -15.73
CA ALA A 515 -16.81 22.69 -16.78
C ALA A 515 -15.53 23.52 -16.54
N SER A 516 -15.33 24.00 -15.30
CA SER A 516 -14.14 24.78 -14.93
C SER A 516 -12.87 23.94 -14.96
N GLU A 517 -12.92 22.70 -14.48
CA GLU A 517 -11.77 21.79 -14.43
C GLU A 517 -11.30 21.39 -15.83
N ILE A 518 -12.24 21.07 -16.71
CA ILE A 518 -11.93 20.71 -18.09
C ILE A 518 -11.36 21.91 -18.85
N ALA A 519 -11.85 23.13 -18.60
CA ALA A 519 -11.31 24.33 -19.20
C ALA A 519 -9.85 24.59 -18.76
N GLN A 520 -9.55 24.45 -17.47
CA GLN A 520 -8.19 24.57 -16.93
C GLN A 520 -7.26 23.49 -17.51
N LEU A 521 -7.71 22.24 -17.58
CA LEU A 521 -6.95 21.16 -18.21
C LEU A 521 -6.68 21.40 -19.70
N GLN A 522 -7.64 21.98 -20.41
CA GLN A 522 -7.46 22.34 -21.82
C GLN A 522 -6.39 23.42 -21.98
N GLU A 523 -6.47 24.50 -21.20
CA GLU A 523 -5.49 25.59 -21.22
C GLU A 523 -4.09 25.08 -20.86
N GLN A 524 -3.96 24.26 -19.82
CA GLN A 524 -2.68 23.65 -19.44
C GLN A 524 -2.11 22.77 -20.56
N LEU A 525 -2.94 21.98 -21.21
CA LEU A 525 -2.51 21.09 -22.30
C LEU A 525 -2.06 21.90 -23.51
N ASP A 526 -2.83 22.91 -23.92
CA ASP A 526 -2.51 23.80 -25.03
C ASP A 526 -1.20 24.57 -24.79
N ASN A 527 -1.03 25.15 -23.60
CA ASN A 527 0.20 25.86 -23.22
C ASN A 527 1.43 24.95 -23.21
N THR A 528 1.28 23.72 -22.70
CA THR A 528 2.39 22.75 -22.66
C THR A 528 2.79 22.32 -24.08
N TYR A 529 1.82 22.09 -24.97
CA TYR A 529 2.10 21.80 -26.37
C TYR A 529 2.83 22.95 -27.06
N GLN A 530 2.37 24.19 -26.86
CA GLN A 530 3.00 25.38 -27.45
C GLN A 530 4.44 25.54 -26.97
N ARG A 531 4.69 25.38 -25.66
CA ARG A 531 6.04 25.43 -25.08
C ARG A 531 6.96 24.34 -25.64
N THR A 532 6.49 23.09 -25.70
CA THR A 532 7.29 21.99 -26.26
C THR A 532 7.56 22.20 -27.75
N ALA A 533 6.61 22.79 -28.50
CA ALA A 533 6.81 23.12 -29.90
C ALA A 533 7.82 24.26 -30.10
N SER A 534 7.78 25.31 -29.26
CA SER A 534 8.74 26.42 -29.35
C SER A 534 10.16 25.98 -29.04
N ASN A 535 10.35 25.10 -28.06
CA ASN A 535 11.66 24.61 -27.65
C ASN A 535 12.20 23.51 -28.57
N TRP A 536 11.41 23.00 -29.51
CA TRP A 536 11.74 21.81 -30.28
C TRP A 536 13.03 21.97 -31.09
N ALA A 537 13.23 23.13 -31.73
CA ALA A 537 14.39 23.38 -32.58
C ALA A 537 15.71 23.41 -31.78
N ASP A 538 15.64 23.87 -30.53
CA ASP A 538 16.80 24.05 -29.64
C ASP A 538 17.05 22.83 -28.74
N ASN A 539 16.22 21.78 -28.83
CA ASN A 539 16.32 20.58 -28.01
C ASN A 539 16.98 19.42 -28.80
N PRO A 540 18.31 19.22 -28.72
CA PRO A 540 19.01 18.19 -29.46
C PRO A 540 18.68 16.77 -28.97
N ALA A 541 18.07 16.64 -27.79
CA ALA A 541 17.73 15.36 -27.19
C ALA A 541 16.48 14.73 -27.82
N VAL A 542 15.69 15.48 -28.59
CA VAL A 542 14.40 15.04 -29.12
C VAL A 542 14.39 15.16 -30.64
N ARG A 543 13.96 14.09 -31.32
CA ARG A 543 13.74 14.12 -32.77
C ARG A 543 12.56 13.25 -33.20
N LEU A 544 12.03 13.54 -34.39
CA LEU A 544 11.05 12.69 -35.05
C LEU A 544 11.75 11.79 -36.07
N GLU A 545 11.51 10.49 -35.96
CA GLU A 545 11.98 9.50 -36.95
C GLU A 545 10.79 8.76 -37.56
N LEU A 546 10.86 8.49 -38.87
CA LEU A 546 9.86 7.69 -39.57
C LEU A 546 10.19 6.20 -39.42
N THR A 547 9.42 5.48 -38.61
CA THR A 547 9.57 4.03 -38.43
C THR A 547 8.31 3.31 -38.91
N GLN A 548 8.44 2.40 -39.88
CA GLN A 548 7.30 1.64 -40.44
C GLN A 548 6.14 2.52 -40.94
N GLY A 549 6.45 3.65 -41.59
CA GLY A 549 5.45 4.59 -42.11
C GLY A 549 4.73 5.44 -41.04
N GLN A 550 5.16 5.38 -39.78
CA GLN A 550 4.68 6.23 -38.69
C GLN A 550 5.82 7.07 -38.12
N GLU A 551 5.59 8.37 -37.99
CA GLU A 551 6.52 9.24 -37.26
C GLU A 551 6.44 8.97 -35.76
N ARG A 552 7.59 8.80 -35.12
CA ARG A 552 7.72 8.52 -33.68
C ARG A 552 8.74 9.46 -33.05
N ILE A 553 8.49 9.82 -31.79
CA ILE A 553 9.48 10.55 -30.99
C ILE A 553 10.59 9.59 -30.59
N VAL A 554 11.82 9.99 -30.88
CA VAL A 554 13.04 9.38 -30.37
C VAL A 554 13.69 10.37 -29.42
N LEU A 555 14.01 9.88 -28.23
CA LEU A 555 14.61 10.63 -27.15
C LEU A 555 16.01 10.07 -26.90
N SER A 556 17.03 10.93 -26.87
CA SER A 556 18.39 10.51 -26.52
C SER A 556 18.48 10.02 -25.08
N HIS A 557 19.45 9.14 -24.82
CA HIS A 557 19.77 8.73 -23.46
C HIS A 557 20.38 9.90 -22.69
N LEU A 558 20.10 9.96 -21.39
CA LEU A 558 20.77 10.91 -20.50
C LEU A 558 22.22 10.47 -20.31
N ASP A 559 23.15 11.40 -20.49
CA ASP A 559 24.54 11.17 -20.14
C ASP A 559 24.70 10.96 -18.63
N LYS A 560 25.76 10.26 -18.25
CA LYS A 560 26.10 10.08 -16.84
C LYS A 560 26.47 11.45 -16.27
N LEU A 561 25.91 11.78 -15.11
CA LEU A 561 26.31 12.99 -14.38
C LEU A 561 27.79 12.96 -14.04
N ASP A 562 28.51 14.02 -14.40
CA ASP A 562 29.90 14.20 -14.02
C ASP A 562 30.04 14.20 -12.50
N GLU A 563 31.04 13.47 -12.01
CA GLU A 563 31.42 13.46 -10.60
C GLU A 563 32.69 14.29 -10.45
N PRO A 564 32.58 15.56 -9.99
CA PRO A 564 33.75 16.42 -9.87
C PRO A 564 34.74 15.83 -8.84
N PRO A 565 36.04 16.13 -8.96
CA PRO A 565 37.04 15.68 -7.99
C PRO A 565 36.70 16.06 -6.54
N SER A 566 36.04 17.21 -6.33
CA SER A 566 35.57 17.65 -5.01
C SER A 566 34.52 16.69 -4.42
N LEU A 567 33.54 16.25 -5.21
CA LEU A 567 32.53 15.27 -4.77
C LEU A 567 33.17 13.91 -4.43
N LEU A 568 34.09 13.44 -5.26
CA LEU A 568 34.79 12.17 -5.01
C LEU A 568 35.63 12.23 -3.74
N ALA A 569 36.35 13.33 -3.53
CA ALA A 569 37.10 13.58 -2.30
C ALA A 569 36.16 13.62 -1.08
N LEU A 570 35.04 14.35 -1.15
CA LEU A 570 34.05 14.43 -0.08
C LEU A 570 33.48 13.05 0.26
N LYS A 571 33.07 12.26 -0.75
CA LYS A 571 32.56 10.89 -0.55
C LYS A 571 33.58 10.01 0.18
N ARG A 572 34.86 10.05 -0.22
CA ARG A 572 35.93 9.27 0.41
C ARG A 572 36.18 9.71 1.85
N GLN A 573 36.30 11.02 2.09
CA GLN A 573 36.55 11.56 3.43
C GLN A 573 35.40 11.26 4.38
N VAL A 574 34.15 11.47 3.94
CA VAL A 574 32.98 11.17 4.79
C VAL A 574 32.94 9.68 5.13
N ALA A 575 33.17 8.80 4.15
CA ALA A 575 33.23 7.35 4.39
C ALA A 575 34.34 6.96 5.37
N ALA A 576 35.51 7.60 5.29
CA ALA A 576 36.64 7.34 6.18
C ALA A 576 36.37 7.76 7.64
N LEU A 577 35.61 8.84 7.85
CA LEU A 577 35.25 9.35 9.18
C LEU A 577 34.17 8.54 9.90
N LEU A 578 33.35 7.77 9.17
CA LEU A 578 32.23 7.03 9.76
C LEU A 578 32.72 5.95 10.74
N PRO A 579 32.15 5.88 11.97
CA PRO A 579 32.47 4.82 12.92
C PRO A 579 32.17 3.42 12.37
N ARG A 580 33.00 2.43 12.71
CA ARG A 580 32.69 1.01 12.49
C ARG A 580 31.73 0.54 13.59
N ILE A 581 30.72 -0.24 13.24
CA ILE A 581 29.65 -0.63 14.17
C ILE A 581 29.03 -1.97 13.80
N ASP A 582 28.60 -2.74 14.80
CA ASP A 582 27.77 -3.93 14.61
C ASP A 582 26.29 -3.55 14.46
N LEU A 583 25.57 -4.25 13.58
CA LEU A 583 24.17 -3.94 13.29
C LEU A 583 23.25 -3.90 14.55
N PRO A 584 23.36 -4.80 15.55
CA PRO A 584 22.50 -4.72 16.73
C PRO A 584 22.80 -3.51 17.63
N GLU A 585 24.07 -3.10 17.75
CA GLU A 585 24.44 -1.87 18.45
C GLU A 585 23.83 -0.65 17.77
N MET A 586 23.88 -0.59 16.43
CA MET A 586 23.26 0.48 15.65
C MET A 586 21.76 0.60 15.94
N VAL A 587 21.05 -0.54 15.97
CA VAL A 587 19.62 -0.58 16.28
C VAL A 587 19.32 -0.09 17.70
N LEU A 588 20.15 -0.45 18.68
CA LEU A 588 20.00 0.01 20.06
C LEU A 588 20.34 1.51 20.20
N GLU A 589 21.34 2.00 19.48
CA GLU A 589 21.71 3.42 19.49
C GLU A 589 20.57 4.28 18.92
N ILE A 590 19.99 3.88 17.78
CA ILE A 590 18.84 4.58 17.21
C ILE A 590 17.62 4.49 18.15
N GLN A 591 17.46 3.39 18.88
CA GLN A 591 16.45 3.31 19.93
C GLN A 591 16.68 4.33 21.04
N ALA A 592 17.90 4.49 21.54
CA ALA A 592 18.23 5.46 22.58
C ALA A 592 17.92 6.91 22.13
N ARG A 593 18.09 7.21 20.84
CA ARG A 593 17.80 8.54 20.26
C ARG A 593 16.33 8.81 19.99
N THR A 594 15.61 7.82 19.44
CA THR A 594 14.27 8.05 18.87
C THR A 594 13.12 7.46 19.68
N GLY A 595 13.42 6.51 20.57
CA GLY A 595 12.41 5.73 21.29
C GLY A 595 11.51 4.91 20.36
N PHE A 596 11.93 4.60 19.12
CA PHE A 596 11.05 3.94 18.14
C PHE A 596 10.49 2.60 18.61
N MET A 597 11.22 1.89 19.49
CA MET A 597 10.79 0.61 20.04
C MET A 597 9.66 0.73 21.07
N ASP A 598 9.35 1.94 21.56
CA ASP A 598 8.22 2.18 22.46
C ASP A 598 6.88 1.92 21.74
N GLU A 599 6.88 1.97 20.40
CA GLU A 599 5.72 1.65 19.56
C GLU A 599 5.44 0.14 19.49
N PHE A 600 6.41 -0.71 19.87
CA PHE A 600 6.15 -2.13 20.09
C PHE A 600 5.34 -2.28 21.38
N THR A 601 4.04 -2.10 21.24
CA THR A 601 3.08 -2.29 22.32
C THR A 601 2.65 -3.75 22.38
N HIS A 602 2.48 -4.28 23.59
CA HIS A 602 1.88 -5.58 23.75
C HIS A 602 0.45 -5.53 23.21
N LEU A 603 0.05 -6.61 22.54
CA LEU A 603 -1.27 -6.77 21.93
C LEU A 603 -2.47 -6.52 22.88
N HIS A 604 -2.29 -6.60 24.20
CA HIS A 604 -3.39 -6.53 25.19
C HIS A 604 -3.06 -5.81 26.51
N GLN A 605 -1.79 -5.71 26.90
CA GLN A 605 -1.37 -5.03 28.12
C GLN A 605 -0.40 -3.90 27.77
N ARG A 606 -0.86 -2.65 27.75
CA ARG A 606 0.01 -1.47 27.55
C ARG A 606 1.06 -1.28 28.66
N GLN A 607 1.08 -2.12 29.69
CA GLN A 607 1.89 -1.96 30.91
C GLN A 607 2.75 -3.18 31.28
N ALA A 608 2.91 -4.18 30.42
CA ALA A 608 3.89 -5.25 30.68
C ALA A 608 5.31 -4.67 30.57
N ARG A 609 5.86 -4.20 31.70
CA ARG A 609 7.24 -3.70 31.79
C ARG A 609 8.17 -4.89 31.95
N ILE A 610 9.02 -5.09 30.94
CA ILE A 610 10.05 -6.11 30.95
C ILE A 610 11.38 -5.38 31.01
N ALA A 611 12.23 -5.72 31.98
CA ALA A 611 13.58 -5.17 32.06
C ALA A 611 14.35 -5.53 30.79
N ASP A 612 15.15 -4.61 30.25
CA ASP A 612 15.93 -4.81 29.01
C ASP A 612 15.08 -5.16 27.78
N PHE A 613 13.84 -4.65 27.73
CA PHE A 613 12.94 -4.85 26.61
C PHE A 613 13.56 -4.44 25.25
N PRO A 614 14.29 -3.30 25.13
CA PRO A 614 14.96 -2.92 23.88
C PRO A 614 15.93 -3.99 23.34
N ILE A 615 16.65 -4.69 24.21
CA ILE A 615 17.59 -5.75 23.82
C ILE A 615 16.84 -6.90 23.15
N THR A 616 15.73 -7.36 23.76
CA THR A 616 14.92 -8.45 23.21
C THR A 616 14.27 -8.07 21.88
N VAL A 617 13.76 -6.84 21.77
CA VAL A 617 13.17 -6.33 20.52
C VAL A 617 14.25 -6.23 19.43
N CYS A 618 15.42 -5.67 19.75
CA CYS A 618 16.55 -5.61 18.84
C CYS A 618 16.88 -7.01 18.28
N ALA A 619 17.08 -8.00 19.15
CA ALA A 619 17.37 -9.36 18.73
C ALA A 619 16.25 -9.95 17.84
N ALA A 620 14.97 -9.74 18.19
CA ALA A 620 13.86 -10.21 17.38
C ALA A 620 13.81 -9.54 15.99
N LEU A 621 14.14 -8.24 15.91
CA LEU A 621 14.23 -7.50 14.65
C LEU A 621 15.39 -8.02 13.80
N ILE A 622 16.58 -8.18 14.37
CA ILE A 622 17.77 -8.73 13.68
C ILE A 622 17.51 -10.14 13.16
N ALA A 623 16.93 -11.02 13.97
CA ALA A 623 16.60 -12.39 13.54
C ALA A 623 15.72 -12.44 12.29
N SER A 624 14.76 -11.52 12.21
CA SER A 624 13.77 -11.44 11.13
C SER A 624 14.33 -10.74 9.89
N ALA A 625 14.95 -9.56 10.06
CA ALA A 625 15.53 -8.74 9.00
C ALA A 625 16.73 -9.42 8.33
N CYS A 626 17.60 -10.08 9.10
CA CYS A 626 18.75 -10.79 8.55
C CYS A 626 18.41 -12.20 8.04
N ASN A 627 17.17 -12.68 8.24
CA ASN A 627 16.70 -14.01 7.87
C ASN A 627 17.49 -15.18 8.49
N ILE A 628 18.08 -14.96 9.66
CA ILE A 628 18.92 -15.93 10.38
C ILE A 628 18.13 -16.78 11.40
N GLY A 629 16.93 -16.33 11.78
CA GLY A 629 16.13 -16.96 12.84
C GLY A 629 16.62 -16.62 14.24
N LEU A 630 15.96 -17.13 15.28
CA LEU A 630 16.27 -16.77 16.67
C LEU A 630 17.53 -17.47 17.20
N THR A 631 17.83 -18.68 16.73
CA THR A 631 18.89 -19.54 17.29
C THR A 631 20.26 -18.85 17.45
N PRO A 632 20.76 -18.09 16.46
CA PRO A 632 22.07 -17.43 16.57
C PRO A 632 22.13 -16.31 17.63
N LEU A 633 20.98 -15.86 18.14
CA LEU A 633 20.87 -14.74 19.08
C LEU A 633 20.52 -15.19 20.50
N ILE A 634 20.40 -16.51 20.73
CA ILE A 634 20.04 -17.04 22.04
C ILE A 634 21.29 -17.10 22.92
N THR A 635 21.25 -16.39 24.03
CA THR A 635 22.27 -16.45 25.08
C THR A 635 21.60 -16.89 26.38
N LYS A 636 22.01 -18.04 26.93
CA LYS A 636 21.37 -18.61 28.14
C LYS A 636 21.56 -17.74 29.38
N ASP A 637 22.70 -17.05 29.46
CA ASP A 637 23.08 -16.27 30.64
C ASP A 637 22.49 -14.85 30.63
N ILE A 638 21.91 -14.42 29.51
CA ILE A 638 21.28 -13.10 29.36
C ILE A 638 19.77 -13.30 29.33
N ALA A 639 19.07 -12.93 30.42
CA ALA A 639 17.63 -13.10 30.54
C ALA A 639 16.86 -12.50 29.34
N ALA A 640 17.34 -11.39 28.78
CA ALA A 640 16.79 -10.70 27.62
C ALA A 640 16.86 -11.48 26.30
N LEU A 641 17.78 -12.44 26.19
CA LEU A 641 18.09 -13.22 24.98
C LEU A 641 17.74 -14.71 25.14
N THR A 642 16.97 -15.08 26.16
CA THR A 642 16.47 -16.45 26.31
C THR A 642 15.48 -16.80 25.20
N ARG A 643 15.44 -18.08 24.82
CA ARG A 643 14.59 -18.58 23.72
C ARG A 643 13.11 -18.23 23.92
N ASP A 644 12.60 -18.51 25.12
CA ASP A 644 11.18 -18.34 25.43
C ASP A 644 10.79 -16.86 25.39
N ARG A 645 11.66 -15.98 25.89
CA ARG A 645 11.44 -14.53 25.87
C ARG A 645 11.46 -13.97 24.46
N LEU A 646 12.44 -14.35 23.63
CA LEU A 646 12.52 -13.91 22.23
C LEU A 646 11.31 -14.37 21.43
N GLN A 647 10.90 -15.63 21.59
CA GLN A 647 9.71 -16.17 20.94
C GLN A 647 8.44 -15.45 21.41
N TRP A 648 8.34 -15.15 22.70
CA TRP A 648 7.21 -14.42 23.26
C TRP A 648 7.13 -12.97 22.76
N VAL A 649 8.26 -12.25 22.68
CA VAL A 649 8.30 -10.88 22.12
C VAL A 649 7.97 -10.88 20.63
N GLN A 650 8.57 -11.79 19.85
CA GLN A 650 8.27 -11.91 18.42
C GLN A 650 6.77 -12.13 18.18
N GLN A 651 6.09 -12.92 19.00
CA GLN A 651 4.66 -13.19 18.87
C GLN A 651 3.75 -12.06 19.35
N ASN A 652 4.11 -11.39 20.45
CA ASN A 652 3.21 -10.45 21.14
C ASN A 652 3.51 -8.98 20.87
N TYR A 653 4.59 -8.66 20.15
CA TYR A 653 5.07 -7.30 19.92
C TYR A 653 5.38 -6.99 18.45
N LEU A 654 6.05 -7.90 17.73
CA LEU A 654 6.39 -7.69 16.31
C LEU A 654 5.16 -8.00 15.44
N ARG A 655 4.50 -6.97 14.94
CA ARG A 655 3.33 -7.05 14.05
C ARG A 655 3.39 -5.91 13.06
N LEU A 656 2.74 -6.07 11.91
CA LEU A 656 2.61 -5.00 10.92
C LEU A 656 2.21 -3.64 11.51
N ASP A 657 1.21 -3.58 12.40
CA ASP A 657 0.76 -2.32 13.01
C ASP A 657 1.84 -1.63 13.87
N THR A 658 2.61 -2.39 14.66
CA THR A 658 3.69 -1.85 15.50
C THR A 658 4.91 -1.50 14.66
N LEU A 659 5.21 -2.29 13.63
CA LEU A 659 6.26 -2.01 12.65
C LEU A 659 5.97 -0.72 11.87
N ILE A 660 4.72 -0.49 11.44
CA ILE A 660 4.31 0.76 10.77
C ILE A 660 4.47 1.97 11.71
N ALA A 661 4.05 1.85 12.97
CA ALA A 661 4.17 2.94 13.95
C ALA A 661 5.64 3.25 14.30
N ALA A 662 6.46 2.21 14.54
CA ALA A 662 7.90 2.33 14.71
C ALA A 662 8.57 3.00 13.50
N ASN A 663 8.18 2.59 12.29
CA ASN A 663 8.71 3.17 11.06
C ASN A 663 8.39 4.66 10.92
N ALA A 664 7.18 5.07 11.30
CA ALA A 664 6.78 6.47 11.27
C ALA A 664 7.67 7.35 12.17
N ARG A 665 8.10 6.84 13.33
CA ARG A 665 9.07 7.54 14.20
C ARG A 665 10.45 7.68 13.57
N LEU A 666 10.97 6.62 12.93
CA LEU A 666 12.26 6.69 12.24
C LEU A 666 12.23 7.68 11.09
N VAL A 667 11.15 7.71 10.31
CA VAL A 667 10.96 8.66 9.21
C VAL A 667 10.86 10.09 9.73
N ALA A 668 10.12 10.33 10.83
CA ALA A 668 10.05 11.65 11.45
C ALA A 668 11.43 12.13 11.94
N ALA A 669 12.20 11.27 12.60
CA ALA A 669 13.56 11.60 13.03
C ALA A 669 14.49 11.92 11.86
N GLN A 670 14.36 11.22 10.73
CA GLN A 670 15.12 11.53 9.51
C GLN A 670 14.81 12.95 9.00
N THR A 671 13.54 13.34 8.96
CA THR A 671 13.10 14.62 8.38
C THR A 671 13.66 15.85 9.12
N GLU A 672 14.10 15.68 10.36
CA GLU A 672 14.67 16.73 11.19
C GLU A 672 16.17 16.97 10.92
N ILE A 673 16.84 16.11 10.14
CA ILE A 673 18.29 16.22 9.86
C ILE A 673 18.54 17.14 8.67
N GLU A 674 19.43 18.13 8.82
CA GLU A 674 19.83 19.08 7.77
C GLU A 674 20.29 18.38 6.48
N LEU A 675 21.15 17.36 6.57
CA LEU A 675 21.58 16.57 5.41
C LEU A 675 20.40 15.89 4.68
N ALA A 676 19.38 15.43 5.41
CA ALA A 676 18.20 14.85 4.79
C ALA A 676 17.38 15.91 4.03
N GLN A 677 17.27 17.12 4.60
CA GLN A 677 16.58 18.26 3.98
C GLN A 677 17.31 18.74 2.71
N ALA A 678 18.63 18.58 2.63
CA ALA A 678 19.42 18.86 1.43
C ALA A 678 19.10 17.90 0.26
N TRP A 679 18.59 16.70 0.52
CA TRP A 679 18.20 15.75 -0.54
C TRP A 679 16.80 15.96 -1.10
N GLY A 680 15.89 16.54 -0.31
CA GLY A 680 14.51 16.80 -0.68
C GLY A 680 13.59 17.06 0.52
N GLY A 681 12.40 17.60 0.23
CA GLY A 681 11.40 17.98 1.23
C GLY A 681 10.45 16.85 1.66
N GLY A 682 10.59 15.64 1.13
CA GLY A 682 9.63 14.56 1.40
C GLY A 682 8.41 14.55 0.49
N GLU A 683 8.41 15.38 -0.56
CA GLU A 683 7.30 15.54 -1.51
C GLU A 683 7.42 14.59 -2.71
N VAL A 684 8.56 13.92 -2.87
CA VAL A 684 8.81 12.97 -3.96
C VAL A 684 9.06 11.57 -3.39
N ALA A 685 8.46 10.56 -4.02
CA ALA A 685 8.72 9.16 -3.71
C ALA A 685 8.91 8.32 -4.98
N SER A 686 9.60 7.19 -4.86
CA SER A 686 9.59 6.12 -5.86
C SER A 686 9.01 4.84 -5.29
N ALA A 687 8.41 4.03 -6.14
CA ALA A 687 7.91 2.71 -5.77
C ALA A 687 8.49 1.63 -6.70
N ASP A 688 9.08 0.59 -6.10
CA ASP A 688 9.67 -0.53 -6.84
C ASP A 688 9.62 -1.85 -6.05
N GLY A 689 9.68 -2.97 -6.76
CA GLY A 689 9.54 -4.31 -6.21
C GLY A 689 10.86 -5.06 -6.06
N ILE A 690 11.27 -5.35 -4.83
CA ILE A 690 12.34 -6.33 -4.55
C ILE A 690 11.75 -7.75 -4.54
N ARG A 691 12.41 -8.68 -5.23
CA ARG A 691 11.87 -10.01 -5.55
C ARG A 691 12.56 -11.09 -4.71
N PHE A 692 11.77 -11.97 -4.09
CA PHE A 692 12.25 -13.05 -3.22
C PHE A 692 11.72 -14.41 -3.66
N VAL A 693 12.58 -15.43 -3.65
CA VAL A 693 12.21 -16.83 -3.88
C VAL A 693 11.51 -17.39 -2.64
N VAL A 694 10.42 -18.12 -2.86
CA VAL A 694 9.63 -18.77 -1.80
C VAL A 694 9.60 -20.29 -2.04
N PRO A 695 10.53 -21.06 -1.45
CA PRO A 695 10.59 -22.51 -1.66
C PRO A 695 9.39 -23.23 -1.02
N VAL A 696 8.86 -22.71 0.09
CA VAL A 696 7.73 -23.32 0.82
C VAL A 696 6.42 -23.24 0.03
N ARG A 697 5.51 -24.20 0.25
CA ARG A 697 4.20 -24.22 -0.39
C ARG A 697 3.32 -23.11 0.18
N THR A 698 2.90 -22.19 -0.69
CA THR A 698 2.00 -21.09 -0.35
C THR A 698 1.17 -20.71 -1.57
N ILE A 699 -0.04 -20.20 -1.34
CA ILE A 699 -0.92 -19.66 -2.38
C ILE A 699 -0.51 -18.25 -2.82
N ASN A 700 0.41 -17.58 -2.10
CA ASN A 700 0.83 -16.20 -2.38
C ASN A 700 2.00 -16.11 -3.36
N ALA A 701 2.81 -17.17 -3.47
CA ALA A 701 3.93 -17.22 -4.39
C ALA A 701 3.47 -17.68 -5.78
N ARG A 702 4.04 -17.07 -6.82
CA ARG A 702 3.72 -17.36 -8.22
C ARG A 702 4.98 -17.72 -9.01
N PRO A 703 4.90 -18.64 -9.98
CA PRO A 703 6.01 -18.91 -10.88
C PRO A 703 6.21 -17.71 -11.81
N ASN A 704 7.46 -17.33 -12.04
CA ASN A 704 7.84 -16.33 -13.04
C ASN A 704 9.24 -16.67 -13.56
N ARG A 705 9.33 -17.17 -14.79
CA ARG A 705 10.60 -17.65 -15.37
C ARG A 705 11.67 -16.56 -15.41
N LYS A 706 11.27 -15.29 -15.63
CA LYS A 706 12.20 -14.16 -15.70
C LYS A 706 12.90 -13.90 -14.37
N TYR A 707 12.18 -14.04 -13.25
CA TYR A 707 12.68 -13.61 -11.93
C TYR A 707 13.03 -14.77 -11.00
N PHE A 708 12.40 -15.94 -11.16
CA PHE A 708 12.52 -17.07 -10.24
C PHE A 708 12.96 -18.37 -10.93
N GLY A 709 13.25 -18.35 -12.24
CA GLY A 709 13.59 -19.55 -13.00
C GLY A 709 12.48 -20.60 -12.96
N ALA A 710 12.82 -21.84 -12.55
CA ALA A 710 11.85 -22.91 -12.34
C ALA A 710 11.10 -22.81 -10.99
N GLY A 711 11.53 -21.90 -10.12
CA GLY A 711 10.93 -21.67 -8.80
C GLY A 711 9.72 -20.74 -8.84
N ARG A 712 9.31 -20.33 -7.64
CA ARG A 712 8.23 -19.36 -7.42
C ARG A 712 8.70 -18.33 -6.39
N GLY A 713 8.07 -17.17 -6.41
CA GLY A 713 8.43 -16.11 -5.49
C GLY A 713 7.32 -15.09 -5.26
N ILE A 714 7.67 -14.13 -4.42
CA ILE A 714 6.87 -12.95 -4.08
C ILE A 714 7.68 -11.70 -4.40
N THR A 715 7.00 -10.57 -4.48
CA THR A 715 7.60 -9.25 -4.62
C THR A 715 7.22 -8.42 -3.41
N TYR A 716 8.21 -7.84 -2.75
CA TYR A 716 8.02 -6.82 -1.74
C TYR A 716 8.08 -5.46 -2.42
N TYR A 717 6.94 -4.84 -2.58
CA TYR A 717 6.79 -3.55 -3.25
C TYR A 717 7.01 -2.44 -2.23
N ASN A 718 8.14 -1.74 -2.32
CA ASN A 718 8.57 -0.74 -1.36
C ASN A 718 8.47 0.68 -1.91
N PHE A 719 8.26 1.63 -1.02
CA PHE A 719 8.16 3.06 -1.34
C PHE A 719 9.30 3.80 -0.67
N THR A 720 10.09 4.54 -1.44
CA THR A 720 11.30 5.24 -0.98
C THR A 720 11.15 6.73 -1.23
N SER A 721 11.36 7.56 -0.21
CA SER A 721 11.33 9.02 -0.35
C SER A 721 12.59 9.57 -1.01
N ASP A 722 12.54 10.83 -1.43
CA ASP A 722 13.70 11.63 -1.80
C ASP A 722 14.73 11.80 -0.66
N GLN A 723 14.32 11.59 0.59
CA GLN A 723 15.20 11.53 1.77
C GLN A 723 15.73 10.11 2.09
N PHE A 724 15.69 9.17 1.13
CA PHE A 724 16.19 7.78 1.23
C PHE A 724 15.44 6.84 2.19
N THR A 725 14.44 7.32 2.94
CA THR A 725 13.66 6.50 3.86
C THR A 725 12.58 5.70 3.16
N GLY A 726 12.34 4.48 3.65
CA GLY A 726 11.20 3.66 3.25
C GLY A 726 9.93 4.08 3.98
N LEU A 727 8.92 4.58 3.28
CA LEU A 727 7.67 5.06 3.90
C LEU A 727 6.59 3.98 4.02
N HIS A 728 6.56 3.01 3.10
CA HIS A 728 5.61 1.90 3.13
C HIS A 728 6.13 0.68 2.35
N GLY A 729 5.55 -0.50 2.59
CA GLY A 729 5.91 -1.73 1.88
C GLY A 729 4.81 -2.79 1.93
N LEU A 730 4.61 -3.50 0.81
CA LEU A 730 3.54 -4.49 0.65
C LEU A 730 4.05 -5.78 0.01
N VAL A 731 3.55 -6.93 0.47
CA VAL A 731 3.83 -8.22 -0.17
C VAL A 731 2.81 -8.49 -1.26
N VAL A 732 3.30 -8.68 -2.47
CA VAL A 732 2.49 -8.96 -3.65
C VAL A 732 2.95 -10.23 -4.36
N PRO A 733 2.02 -11.04 -4.89
CA PRO A 733 2.35 -12.14 -5.79
C PRO A 733 3.19 -11.64 -6.98
N GLY A 734 4.26 -12.35 -7.34
CA GLY A 734 5.25 -11.93 -8.37
C GLY A 734 4.75 -11.85 -9.83
N THR A 735 3.44 -11.75 -10.03
CA THR A 735 2.77 -11.64 -11.34
C THR A 735 1.75 -10.50 -11.41
N LEU A 736 1.46 -9.79 -10.31
CA LEU A 736 0.53 -8.66 -10.30
C LEU A 736 1.12 -7.45 -11.03
N ARG A 737 0.28 -6.66 -11.70
CA ARG A 737 0.70 -5.38 -12.29
C ARG A 737 1.00 -4.39 -11.16
N ASP A 738 2.21 -3.84 -11.16
CA ASP A 738 2.75 -2.94 -10.12
C ASP A 738 1.85 -1.72 -9.86
N SER A 739 1.19 -1.20 -10.90
CA SER A 739 0.35 0.00 -10.80
C SER A 739 -0.87 -0.11 -9.88
N LEU A 740 -1.37 -1.32 -9.60
CA LEU A 740 -2.50 -1.51 -8.68
C LEU A 740 -2.11 -1.35 -7.21
N VAL A 741 -0.87 -1.72 -6.91
CA VAL A 741 -0.31 -1.77 -5.55
C VAL A 741 0.13 -0.37 -5.14
N LEU A 742 0.51 0.44 -6.12
CA LEU A 742 1.08 1.76 -5.90
C LEU A 742 0.13 2.73 -5.17
N LEU A 743 -1.13 2.81 -5.61
CA LEU A 743 -2.14 3.64 -4.94
C LEU A 743 -2.43 3.18 -3.51
N VAL A 744 -2.40 1.87 -3.25
CA VAL A 744 -2.61 1.32 -1.90
C VAL A 744 -1.53 1.83 -0.96
N GLY A 745 -0.26 1.66 -1.32
CA GLY A 745 0.83 2.06 -0.43
C GLY A 745 0.88 3.57 -0.20
N LEU A 746 0.48 4.39 -1.18
CA LEU A 746 0.43 5.85 -1.03
C LEU A 746 -0.71 6.31 -0.09
N LEU A 747 -1.88 5.68 -0.18
CA LEU A 747 -3.05 6.04 0.63
C LEU A 747 -2.99 5.46 2.06
N GLU A 748 -2.31 4.33 2.26
CA GLU A 748 -2.24 3.63 3.55
C GLU A 748 -1.00 3.97 4.40
N GLN A 749 -0.05 4.73 3.86
CA GLN A 749 1.14 5.17 4.60
C GLN A 749 0.76 6.06 5.81
N LYS A 750 1.53 5.96 6.90
CA LYS A 750 1.27 6.67 8.18
C LYS A 750 2.46 7.49 8.67
N THR A 751 3.39 7.84 7.78
CA THR A 751 4.58 8.64 8.12
C THR A 751 4.26 10.13 8.07
N SER A 752 5.20 10.96 8.55
CA SER A 752 5.12 12.43 8.48
C SER A 752 5.28 12.98 7.05
N LEU A 753 5.65 12.12 6.08
CA LEU A 753 5.87 12.54 4.71
C LEU A 753 4.54 12.68 3.94
N HIS A 754 4.52 13.64 3.03
CA HIS A 754 3.37 13.92 2.17
C HIS A 754 3.80 13.94 0.70
N PRO A 755 4.20 12.77 0.14
CA PRO A 755 4.59 12.70 -1.26
C PRO A 755 3.45 13.14 -2.17
N ARG A 756 3.74 14.10 -3.05
CA ARG A 756 2.85 14.62 -4.10
C ARG A 756 3.18 14.04 -5.46
N GLU A 757 4.45 13.71 -5.70
CA GLU A 757 4.90 13.06 -6.93
C GLU A 757 5.40 11.65 -6.63
N ILE A 758 5.01 10.69 -7.46
CA ILE A 758 5.47 9.31 -7.35
C ILE A 758 5.99 8.74 -8.66
N MET A 759 7.16 8.12 -8.57
CA MET A 759 7.93 7.61 -9.70
C MET A 759 7.99 6.09 -9.67
N THR A 760 7.91 5.46 -10.84
CA THR A 760 8.03 3.99 -10.98
C THR A 760 8.87 3.61 -12.16
N ASP A 761 9.32 2.35 -12.18
CA ASP A 761 9.79 1.75 -13.42
C ASP A 761 8.61 1.49 -14.38
N THR A 762 8.95 1.22 -15.64
CA THR A 762 8.11 1.16 -16.83
C THR A 762 6.94 0.16 -16.75
N ALA A 763 6.90 -0.70 -15.74
CA ALA A 763 5.93 -1.79 -15.64
C ALA A 763 4.52 -1.30 -15.27
N GLY A 764 3.61 -1.27 -16.26
CA GLY A 764 2.16 -1.37 -16.01
C GLY A 764 1.40 -0.06 -15.86
N TYR A 765 1.92 1.07 -16.34
CA TYR A 765 1.13 2.30 -16.42
C TYR A 765 -0.07 2.12 -17.37
N SER A 766 -1.23 2.65 -16.98
CA SER A 766 -2.44 2.66 -17.81
C SER A 766 -3.09 4.02 -17.72
N ASP A 767 -3.85 4.41 -18.74
CA ASP A 767 -4.54 5.71 -18.74
C ASP A 767 -5.46 5.84 -17.49
N VAL A 768 -6.09 4.76 -17.04
CA VAL A 768 -6.91 4.76 -15.81
C VAL A 768 -6.09 5.13 -14.57
N ILE A 769 -4.84 4.67 -14.48
CA ILE A 769 -3.97 4.97 -13.34
C ILE A 769 -3.61 6.45 -13.33
N PHE A 770 -3.19 7.01 -14.47
CA PHE A 770 -2.96 8.46 -14.58
C PHE A 770 -4.19 9.28 -14.17
N GLY A 771 -5.39 8.84 -14.56
CA GLY A 771 -6.64 9.50 -14.17
C GLY A 771 -6.93 9.43 -12.67
N LEU A 772 -6.67 8.28 -12.03
CA LEU A 772 -6.84 8.14 -10.57
C LEU A 772 -5.81 8.96 -9.78
N PHE A 773 -4.57 9.01 -10.23
CA PHE A 773 -3.52 9.83 -9.61
C PHE A 773 -3.91 11.30 -9.63
N TRP A 774 -4.32 11.79 -10.80
CA TRP A 774 -4.77 13.17 -10.97
C TRP A 774 -5.99 13.47 -10.09
N LEU A 775 -7.02 12.60 -10.07
CA LEU A 775 -8.21 12.77 -9.23
C LEU A 775 -7.90 12.81 -7.73
N LEU A 776 -6.81 12.18 -7.29
CA LEU A 776 -6.39 12.16 -5.90
C LEU A 776 -5.40 13.28 -5.55
N GLY A 777 -5.05 14.14 -6.52
CA GLY A 777 -4.11 15.25 -6.34
C GLY A 777 -2.64 14.85 -6.39
N TYR A 778 -2.31 13.71 -7.01
CA TYR A 778 -0.95 13.20 -7.12
C TYR A 778 -0.41 13.26 -8.56
N GLN A 779 0.88 13.57 -8.69
CA GLN A 779 1.61 13.48 -9.95
C GLN A 779 2.19 12.06 -10.10
N PHE A 780 1.87 11.40 -11.21
CA PHE A 780 2.40 10.07 -11.55
C PHE A 780 3.44 10.16 -12.64
N SER A 781 4.68 9.76 -12.34
CA SER A 781 5.86 9.98 -13.19
C SER A 781 6.62 8.68 -13.48
N PRO A 782 6.07 7.77 -14.30
CA PRO A 782 6.71 6.50 -14.62
C PRO A 782 7.86 6.68 -15.61
N ARG A 783 9.01 6.03 -15.40
CA ARG A 783 10.05 5.94 -16.42
C ARG A 783 9.50 5.22 -17.65
N LEU A 784 9.62 5.83 -18.82
CA LEU A 784 9.13 5.26 -20.08
C LEU A 784 10.28 4.71 -20.90
N ALA A 785 10.40 3.38 -20.98
CA ALA A 785 11.41 2.73 -21.82
C ALA A 785 11.09 2.78 -23.33
N ASP A 786 9.82 2.95 -23.73
CA ASP A 786 9.39 2.98 -25.15
C ASP A 786 8.45 4.15 -25.41
N LEU A 787 9.02 5.36 -25.45
CA LEU A 787 8.31 6.61 -25.71
C LEU A 787 7.75 6.67 -27.15
N GLY A 788 8.42 6.01 -28.10
CA GLY A 788 8.03 6.04 -29.52
C GLY A 788 6.65 5.42 -29.80
N LYS A 789 6.13 4.58 -28.91
CA LYS A 789 4.76 4.03 -29.00
C LYS A 789 3.72 4.83 -28.20
N ALA A 790 4.12 5.88 -27.50
CA ALA A 790 3.20 6.70 -26.73
C ALA A 790 2.23 7.45 -27.65
N ARG A 791 0.98 7.59 -27.20
CA ARG A 791 -0.07 8.33 -27.91
C ARG A 791 -0.28 9.68 -27.26
N PHE A 792 -0.27 10.72 -28.07
CA PHE A 792 -0.49 12.11 -27.67
C PHE A 792 -1.93 12.51 -28.03
N TRP A 793 -2.61 13.17 -27.09
CA TRP A 793 -4.04 13.46 -27.18
C TRP A 793 -4.32 14.95 -27.09
N ARG A 794 -5.37 15.40 -27.80
CA ARG A 794 -5.83 16.78 -27.81
C ARG A 794 -7.23 16.91 -27.21
N LEU A 795 -7.46 18.01 -26.49
CA LEU A 795 -8.80 18.45 -26.09
C LEU A 795 -9.45 19.29 -27.19
N ASN A 796 -8.72 20.28 -27.71
CA ASN A 796 -9.16 21.06 -28.87
C ASN A 796 -8.74 20.38 -30.18
N GLY A 797 -9.71 19.98 -30.99
CA GLY A 797 -9.48 19.31 -32.25
C GLY A 797 -8.95 20.20 -33.38
N GLU A 798 -9.08 21.52 -33.25
CA GLU A 798 -8.73 22.53 -34.25
C GLU A 798 -7.44 23.28 -33.92
N ALA A 799 -6.87 23.05 -32.73
CA ALA A 799 -5.61 23.68 -32.33
C ALA A 799 -4.47 23.30 -33.29
N ASP A 800 -3.53 24.23 -33.48
CA ASP A 800 -2.30 24.01 -34.23
C ASP A 800 -1.11 24.03 -33.26
N TYR A 801 -0.35 22.94 -33.21
CA TYR A 801 0.87 22.81 -32.39
C TYR A 801 2.12 22.65 -33.27
N GLY A 802 2.07 23.09 -34.53
CA GLY A 802 3.19 23.05 -35.47
C GLY A 802 3.72 21.64 -35.70
N ILE A 803 5.00 21.41 -35.43
CA ILE A 803 5.67 20.12 -35.63
C ILE A 803 5.02 18.97 -34.85
N LEU A 804 4.41 19.26 -33.69
CA LEU A 804 3.78 18.27 -32.83
C LEU A 804 2.41 17.79 -33.35
N ASN A 805 1.81 18.45 -34.35
CA ASN A 805 0.58 17.97 -35.02
C ASN A 805 0.76 16.56 -35.57
N LYS A 806 1.99 16.21 -35.96
CA LYS A 806 2.31 14.92 -36.54
C LYS A 806 2.22 13.75 -35.55
N ILE A 807 2.29 14.02 -34.24
CA ILE A 807 2.12 13.01 -33.18
C ILE A 807 0.79 13.16 -32.42
N ALA A 808 0.23 14.38 -32.34
CA ALA A 808 -1.01 14.70 -31.62
C ALA A 808 -2.28 14.35 -32.43
N LYS A 809 -2.38 13.11 -32.92
CA LYS A 809 -3.47 12.68 -33.82
C LYS A 809 -4.76 12.26 -33.12
N HIS A 810 -4.75 12.12 -31.80
CA HIS A 810 -5.87 11.54 -31.05
C HIS A 810 -6.69 12.62 -30.31
N ARG A 811 -8.00 12.41 -30.20
CA ARG A 811 -8.93 13.34 -29.52
C ARG A 811 -9.53 12.72 -28.26
N ILE A 812 -9.61 13.49 -27.19
CA ILE A 812 -10.22 13.08 -25.92
C ILE A 812 -11.75 13.19 -26.01
N ASN A 813 -12.46 12.22 -25.45
CA ASN A 813 -13.91 12.29 -25.35
C ASN A 813 -14.32 13.12 -24.11
N ARG A 814 -14.40 14.43 -24.29
CA ARG A 814 -14.82 15.40 -23.25
C ARG A 814 -16.19 15.07 -22.65
N LYS A 815 -17.18 14.77 -23.50
CA LYS A 815 -18.55 14.47 -23.08
C LYS A 815 -18.61 13.29 -22.10
N LEU A 816 -17.78 12.26 -22.32
CA LEU A 816 -17.72 11.11 -21.41
C LEU A 816 -17.22 11.48 -20.01
N ILE A 817 -16.28 12.43 -19.90
CA ILE A 817 -15.79 12.94 -18.61
C ILE A 817 -16.91 13.75 -17.92
N GLU A 818 -17.54 14.66 -18.64
CA GLU A 818 -18.60 15.54 -18.11
C GLU A 818 -19.80 14.74 -17.59
N GLU A 819 -20.29 13.77 -18.37
CA GLU A 819 -21.45 12.94 -17.99
C GLU A 819 -21.19 12.05 -16.77
N ASN A 820 -19.92 11.77 -16.45
CA ASN A 820 -19.53 10.87 -15.36
C ASN A 820 -18.78 11.61 -14.23
N TRP A 821 -18.77 12.95 -14.20
CA TRP A 821 -17.96 13.73 -13.25
C TRP A 821 -18.27 13.41 -11.78
N ASP A 822 -19.55 13.33 -11.42
CA ASP A 822 -19.94 12.99 -10.05
C ASP A 822 -19.47 11.59 -9.65
N ASP A 823 -19.50 10.63 -10.57
CA ASP A 823 -18.99 9.28 -10.34
C ASP A 823 -17.45 9.25 -10.19
N LEU A 824 -16.72 10.10 -10.92
CA LEU A 824 -15.27 10.27 -10.75
C LEU A 824 -14.95 10.81 -9.35
N LEU A 825 -15.66 11.87 -8.91
CA LEU A 825 -15.51 12.44 -7.57
C LEU A 825 -15.86 11.43 -6.48
N ARG A 826 -16.90 10.62 -6.70
CA ARG A 826 -17.35 9.57 -5.78
C ARG A 826 -16.32 8.47 -5.62
N VAL A 827 -15.65 8.06 -6.70
CA VAL A 827 -14.51 7.12 -6.65
C VAL A 827 -13.36 7.72 -5.85
N ALA A 828 -12.97 8.95 -6.16
CA ALA A 828 -11.87 9.63 -5.48
C ALA A 828 -12.15 9.83 -3.98
N GLY A 829 -13.36 10.26 -3.62
CA GLY A 829 -13.80 10.40 -2.23
C GLY A 829 -13.84 9.07 -1.47
N SER A 830 -14.33 8.01 -2.12
CA SER A 830 -14.37 6.67 -1.51
C SER A 830 -12.96 6.11 -1.24
N LEU A 831 -12.00 6.39 -2.13
CA LEU A 831 -10.58 6.07 -1.94
C LEU A 831 -9.95 6.90 -0.82
N LYS A 832 -10.15 8.23 -0.84
CA LYS A 832 -9.57 9.16 0.14
C LYS A 832 -10.04 8.87 1.57
N ILE A 833 -11.30 8.47 1.73
CA ILE A 833 -11.92 8.15 3.03
C ILE A 833 -11.65 6.69 3.44
N GLY A 834 -11.22 5.83 2.50
CA GLY A 834 -10.93 4.43 2.76
C GLY A 834 -12.17 3.54 2.89
N THR A 835 -13.31 3.92 2.30
CA THR A 835 -14.51 3.04 2.28
C THR A 835 -14.30 1.82 1.37
N VAL A 836 -13.36 1.92 0.43
CA VAL A 836 -12.95 0.87 -0.49
C VAL A 836 -11.46 1.02 -0.78
N SER A 837 -10.75 -0.11 -0.95
CA SER A 837 -9.32 -0.07 -1.28
C SER A 837 -9.06 0.19 -2.76
N ALA A 838 -7.89 0.74 -3.09
CA ALA A 838 -7.49 0.98 -4.48
C ALA A 838 -7.42 -0.31 -5.32
N ILE A 839 -6.99 -1.43 -4.72
CA ILE A 839 -6.99 -2.74 -5.39
C ILE A 839 -8.42 -3.17 -5.75
N GLU A 840 -9.39 -2.99 -4.85
CA GLU A 840 -10.78 -3.37 -5.10
C GLU A 840 -11.43 -2.53 -6.19
N ILE A 841 -11.23 -1.20 -6.16
CA ILE A 841 -11.71 -0.31 -7.22
C ILE A 841 -11.08 -0.69 -8.56
N MET A 842 -9.77 -0.87 -8.62
CA MET A 842 -9.12 -1.15 -9.90
C MET A 842 -9.56 -2.46 -10.51
N ARG A 843 -9.76 -3.51 -9.70
CA ARG A 843 -10.36 -4.78 -10.17
C ARG A 843 -11.79 -4.59 -10.67
N ALA A 844 -12.57 -3.70 -10.05
CA ALA A 844 -13.92 -3.37 -10.49
C ALA A 844 -13.95 -2.58 -11.81
N LEU A 845 -12.97 -1.70 -12.00
CA LEU A 845 -12.85 -0.85 -13.19
C LEU A 845 -12.39 -1.66 -14.41
N GLN A 846 -11.49 -2.63 -14.21
CA GLN A 846 -10.95 -3.50 -15.25
C GLN A 846 -11.84 -4.73 -15.52
N ARG A 847 -12.94 -4.55 -16.26
CA ARG A 847 -13.79 -5.67 -16.74
C ARG A 847 -13.17 -6.44 -17.91
N GLY A 848 -12.08 -7.17 -17.65
CA GLY A 848 -11.45 -8.02 -18.67
C GLY A 848 -10.97 -7.19 -19.87
N ASN A 849 -11.30 -7.60 -21.09
CA ASN A 849 -10.87 -6.90 -22.32
C ASN A 849 -11.68 -5.64 -22.63
N GLN A 850 -12.76 -5.33 -21.90
CA GLN A 850 -13.57 -4.13 -22.14
C GLN A 850 -13.73 -3.30 -20.86
N PRO A 851 -13.15 -2.09 -20.76
CA PRO A 851 -13.29 -1.25 -19.59
C PRO A 851 -14.75 -0.81 -19.38
N SER A 852 -15.17 -0.71 -18.11
CA SER A 852 -16.50 -0.15 -17.77
C SER A 852 -16.62 1.33 -18.20
N THR A 853 -17.83 1.86 -18.34
CA THR A 853 -18.06 3.29 -18.67
C THR A 853 -17.27 4.23 -17.74
N LEU A 854 -17.32 3.96 -16.43
CA LEU A 854 -16.56 4.71 -15.43
C LEU A 854 -15.04 4.57 -15.63
N ALA A 855 -14.55 3.36 -15.91
CA ALA A 855 -13.13 3.15 -16.21
C ALA A 855 -12.69 3.84 -17.50
N ARG A 856 -13.58 3.92 -18.50
CA ARG A 856 -13.34 4.68 -19.73
C ARG A 856 -13.29 6.17 -19.44
N ALA A 857 -14.21 6.71 -18.64
CA ALA A 857 -14.20 8.12 -18.23
C ALA A 857 -12.92 8.50 -17.46
N ILE A 858 -12.51 7.68 -16.47
CA ILE A 858 -11.22 7.85 -15.76
C ILE A 858 -10.06 7.77 -16.76
N GLY A 859 -10.14 6.84 -17.72
CA GLY A 859 -9.14 6.69 -18.78
C GLY A 859 -9.03 7.91 -19.70
N GLU A 860 -10.14 8.54 -20.10
CA GLU A 860 -10.12 9.78 -20.89
C GLU A 860 -9.44 10.92 -20.11
N LEU A 861 -9.78 11.08 -18.83
CA LEU A 861 -9.13 12.05 -17.95
C LEU A 861 -7.63 11.76 -17.81
N GLY A 862 -7.27 10.51 -17.60
CA GLY A 862 -5.88 10.10 -17.48
C GLY A 862 -5.07 10.21 -18.77
N ARG A 863 -5.70 10.21 -19.96
CA ARG A 863 -5.01 10.54 -21.22
C ARG A 863 -4.56 11.99 -21.26
N ILE A 864 -5.31 12.92 -20.66
CA ILE A 864 -4.90 14.32 -20.52
C ILE A 864 -3.66 14.40 -19.64
N ALA A 865 -3.75 13.88 -18.40
CA ALA A 865 -2.65 13.89 -17.43
C ALA A 865 -1.39 13.20 -17.98
N LYS A 866 -1.56 12.07 -18.67
CA LYS A 866 -0.47 11.37 -19.35
C LYS A 866 0.15 12.19 -20.48
N THR A 867 -0.64 12.89 -21.28
CA THR A 867 -0.12 13.72 -22.38
C THR A 867 0.67 14.91 -21.83
N LEU A 868 0.17 15.57 -20.79
CA LEU A 868 0.91 16.61 -20.05
C LEU A 868 2.25 16.08 -19.53
N TYR A 869 2.23 14.91 -18.87
CA TYR A 869 3.44 14.24 -18.41
C TYR A 869 4.43 13.96 -19.56
N LEU A 870 3.94 13.38 -20.67
CA LEU A 870 4.77 13.05 -21.83
C LEU A 870 5.43 14.27 -22.45
N LEU A 871 4.70 15.38 -22.59
CA LEU A 871 5.24 16.63 -23.14
C LEU A 871 6.33 17.18 -22.23
N ASN A 872 6.08 17.27 -20.92
CA ASN A 872 7.09 17.69 -19.95
C ASN A 872 8.32 16.76 -19.96
N TYR A 873 8.10 15.44 -20.05
CA TYR A 873 9.18 14.46 -20.12
C TYR A 873 10.02 14.59 -21.39
N VAL A 874 9.45 15.00 -22.51
CA VAL A 874 10.18 15.22 -23.77
C VAL A 874 10.96 16.53 -23.73
N ASP A 875 10.29 17.59 -23.29
CA ASP A 875 10.75 18.98 -23.32
C ASP A 875 11.86 19.24 -22.28
N ASP A 876 11.70 18.73 -21.06
CA ASP A 876 12.53 19.08 -19.91
C ASP A 876 13.51 17.93 -19.56
N GLU A 877 14.81 18.18 -19.74
CA GLU A 877 15.87 17.24 -19.37
C GLU A 877 16.03 17.07 -17.86
N ASP A 878 15.92 18.15 -17.08
CA ASP A 878 16.05 18.13 -15.64
C ASP A 878 14.92 17.33 -15.00
N TYR A 879 13.71 17.46 -15.55
CA TYR A 879 12.57 16.63 -15.14
C TYR A 879 12.83 15.14 -15.33
N ARG A 880 13.35 14.73 -16.50
CA ARG A 880 13.74 13.33 -16.77
C ARG A 880 14.84 12.87 -15.83
N ARG A 881 15.85 13.71 -15.61
CA ARG A 881 16.99 13.41 -14.76
C ARG A 881 16.58 13.25 -13.31
N ARG A 882 15.65 14.07 -12.81
CA ARG A 882 15.05 13.93 -11.47
C ARG A 882 14.37 12.57 -11.31
N ILE A 883 13.57 12.15 -12.29
CA ILE A 883 12.91 10.83 -12.30
C ILE A 883 13.94 9.71 -12.22
N LEU A 884 14.97 9.76 -13.07
CA LEU A 884 16.03 8.74 -13.10
C LEU A 884 16.78 8.68 -11.75
N THR A 885 17.11 9.83 -11.19
CA THR A 885 17.84 9.94 -9.91
C THR A 885 17.05 9.28 -8.78
N GLN A 886 15.76 9.56 -8.67
CA GLN A 886 14.91 8.98 -7.63
C GLN A 886 14.70 7.46 -7.80
N LEU A 887 14.67 6.96 -9.03
CA LEU A 887 14.63 5.51 -9.28
C LEU A 887 15.95 4.83 -8.90
N ASN A 888 17.09 5.45 -9.22
CA ASN A 888 18.42 4.96 -8.83
C ASN A 888 18.61 4.90 -7.30
N ARG A 889 17.97 5.83 -6.54
CA ARG A 889 17.91 5.76 -5.07
C ARG A 889 17.17 4.51 -4.60
N GLY A 890 16.03 4.19 -5.21
CA GLY A 890 15.26 2.96 -4.93
C GLY A 890 16.08 1.69 -5.17
N GLU A 891 16.76 1.59 -6.32
CA GLU A 891 17.63 0.45 -6.65
C GLU A 891 18.80 0.32 -5.66
N SER A 892 19.43 1.43 -5.29
CA SER A 892 20.52 1.43 -4.31
C SER A 892 20.03 0.98 -2.93
N ARG A 893 18.82 1.38 -2.53
CA ARG A 893 18.19 0.91 -1.30
C ARG A 893 17.89 -0.59 -1.35
N HIS A 894 17.51 -1.14 -2.50
CA HIS A 894 17.31 -2.58 -2.66
C HIS A 894 18.63 -3.35 -2.48
N ARG A 895 19.75 -2.82 -2.97
CA ARG A 895 21.08 -3.43 -2.72
C ARG A 895 21.39 -3.49 -1.23
N LEU A 896 21.16 -2.41 -0.49
CA LEU A 896 21.32 -2.38 0.97
C LEU A 896 20.39 -3.41 1.65
N ALA A 897 19.12 -3.47 1.25
CA ALA A 897 18.17 -4.44 1.79
C ALA A 897 18.60 -5.90 1.54
N ARG A 898 19.22 -6.19 0.38
CA ARG A 898 19.79 -7.53 0.10
C ARG A 898 21.01 -7.85 0.96
N ALA A 899 21.86 -6.86 1.25
CA ALA A 899 22.99 -7.04 2.15
C ALA A 899 22.54 -7.39 3.57
N VAL A 900 21.49 -6.72 4.07
CA VAL A 900 20.86 -7.06 5.35
C VAL A 900 20.22 -8.45 5.29
N PHE A 901 19.42 -8.75 4.25
CA PHE A 901 18.68 -10.01 4.11
C PHE A 901 19.52 -11.18 3.54
N HIS A 902 20.58 -11.59 4.25
CA HIS A 902 21.55 -12.58 3.75
C HIS A 902 21.26 -14.03 4.18
N GLY A 903 20.61 -14.23 5.34
CA GLY A 903 20.36 -15.56 5.90
C GLY A 903 19.52 -16.46 4.98
N ARG A 904 19.68 -17.78 5.11
CA ARG A 904 18.93 -18.81 4.35
C ARG A 904 18.94 -18.55 2.83
N LYS A 905 20.08 -18.12 2.27
CA LYS A 905 20.26 -17.81 0.84
C LYS A 905 19.34 -16.68 0.33
N GLY A 906 18.86 -15.80 1.21
CA GLY A 906 17.88 -14.78 0.85
C GLY A 906 16.50 -15.32 0.47
N GLU A 907 16.17 -16.57 0.84
CA GLU A 907 14.86 -17.18 0.57
C GLU A 907 13.85 -16.90 1.68
N ILE A 908 12.60 -16.60 1.31
CA ILE A 908 11.50 -16.42 2.26
C ILE A 908 10.84 -17.78 2.52
N ARG A 909 10.90 -18.24 3.77
CA ARG A 909 10.33 -19.54 4.20
C ARG A 909 9.02 -19.42 4.97
N GLN A 910 8.41 -18.24 4.99
CA GLN A 910 7.12 -18.02 5.62
C GLN A 910 5.98 -18.49 4.71
N PRO A 911 5.11 -19.42 5.15
CA PRO A 911 4.05 -19.98 4.30
C PRO A 911 2.82 -19.05 4.19
N TYR A 912 2.56 -18.24 5.21
CA TYR A 912 1.41 -17.32 5.29
C TYR A 912 1.78 -15.90 4.90
N ARG A 913 0.81 -15.11 4.44
CA ARG A 913 1.02 -13.75 3.95
C ARG A 913 1.48 -12.83 5.08
N GLU A 914 0.83 -12.92 6.23
CA GLU A 914 1.09 -12.11 7.41
C GLU A 914 2.54 -12.30 7.87
N GLY A 915 3.01 -13.54 7.93
CA GLY A 915 4.41 -13.83 8.25
C GLY A 915 5.41 -13.31 7.20
N GLN A 916 5.03 -13.29 5.92
CA GLN A 916 5.83 -12.67 4.86
C GLN A 916 5.87 -11.14 5.03
N GLU A 917 4.73 -10.51 5.32
CA GLU A 917 4.60 -9.06 5.52
C GLU A 917 5.34 -8.60 6.77
N ASP A 918 5.19 -9.28 7.91
CA ASP A 918 5.91 -8.98 9.15
C ASP A 918 7.43 -9.06 8.93
N GLN A 919 7.91 -10.13 8.28
CA GLN A 919 9.34 -10.32 8.02
C GLN A 919 9.92 -9.23 7.10
N LEU A 920 9.24 -8.94 6.00
CA LEU A 920 9.71 -7.96 5.01
C LEU A 920 9.53 -6.51 5.47
N SER A 921 8.52 -6.23 6.29
CA SER A 921 8.37 -4.94 6.97
C SER A 921 9.45 -4.74 8.03
N THR A 922 9.85 -5.81 8.73
CA THR A 922 10.99 -5.77 9.66
C THR A 922 12.29 -5.47 8.93
N LEU A 923 12.52 -6.08 7.75
CA LEU A 923 13.64 -5.74 6.88
C LEU A 923 13.60 -4.24 6.50
N GLY A 924 12.44 -3.74 6.06
CA GLY A 924 12.28 -2.32 5.71
C GLY A 924 12.61 -1.37 6.88
N LEU A 925 12.18 -1.72 8.08
CA LEU A 925 12.45 -0.97 9.31
C LEU A 925 13.95 -0.93 9.64
N VAL A 926 14.64 -2.07 9.61
CA VAL A 926 16.09 -2.14 9.89
C VAL A 926 16.90 -1.38 8.82
N VAL A 927 16.49 -1.42 7.55
CA VAL A 927 17.12 -0.60 6.51
C VAL A 927 16.90 0.90 6.78
N ASN A 928 15.77 1.30 7.37
CA ASN A 928 15.57 2.69 7.80
C ASN A 928 16.42 3.07 9.01
N VAL A 929 16.66 2.14 9.95
CA VAL A 929 17.64 2.36 11.04
C VAL A 929 19.02 2.65 10.47
N ILE A 930 19.48 1.87 9.48
CA ILE A 930 20.77 2.09 8.82
C ILE A 930 20.82 3.45 8.13
N VAL A 931 19.78 3.79 7.35
CA VAL A 931 19.71 5.10 6.69
C VAL A 931 19.76 6.24 7.70
N LEU A 932 19.00 6.15 8.80
CA LEU A 932 18.97 7.18 9.83
C LEU A 932 20.33 7.33 10.52
N TRP A 933 20.94 6.22 10.93
CA TRP A 933 22.26 6.23 11.57
C TRP A 933 23.31 6.82 10.62
N ASN A 934 23.37 6.35 9.37
CA ASN A 934 24.30 6.89 8.39
C ASN A 934 24.08 8.39 8.16
N THR A 935 22.83 8.83 8.06
CA THR A 935 22.52 10.26 7.86
C THR A 935 22.99 11.11 9.04
N LEU A 936 22.79 10.67 10.28
CA LEU A 936 23.24 11.37 11.49
C LEU A 936 24.76 11.56 11.51
N TYR A 937 25.51 10.48 11.29
CA TYR A 937 26.97 10.52 11.35
C TYR A 937 27.59 11.20 10.12
N MET A 938 26.99 11.05 8.94
CA MET A 938 27.40 11.81 7.77
C MET A 938 27.17 13.32 7.97
N ASN A 939 26.05 13.71 8.58
CA ASN A 939 25.77 15.10 8.91
C ASN A 939 26.81 15.66 9.89
N GLN A 940 27.19 14.88 10.91
CA GLN A 940 28.26 15.27 11.84
C GLN A 940 29.63 15.36 11.14
N ALA A 941 29.95 14.41 10.25
CA ALA A 941 31.18 14.41 9.48
C ALA A 941 31.29 15.66 8.60
N VAL A 942 30.22 16.03 7.89
CA VAL A 942 30.16 17.24 7.08
C VAL A 942 30.35 18.50 7.94
N LYS A 943 29.66 18.60 9.09
CA LYS A 943 29.82 19.73 10.02
C LYS A 943 31.25 19.84 10.57
N SER A 944 31.88 18.71 10.89
CA SER A 944 33.28 18.66 11.35
C SER A 944 34.24 19.16 10.26
N MET A 945 34.03 18.76 9.00
CA MET A 945 34.84 19.22 7.87
C MET A 945 34.66 20.71 7.59
N GLN A 946 33.42 21.22 7.66
CA GLN A 946 33.12 22.65 7.47
C GLN A 946 33.68 23.53 8.58
N ALA A 947 33.80 23.00 9.80
CA ALA A 947 34.50 23.67 10.90
C ALA A 947 36.03 23.63 10.72
N GLY A 948 36.55 22.62 10.01
CA GLY A 948 37.93 22.61 9.50
C GLY A 948 38.10 23.54 8.30
N SER A 949 39.33 23.81 7.90
CA SER A 949 39.67 24.67 6.75
C SER A 949 39.35 24.05 5.37
N LEU A 950 38.47 23.04 5.31
CA LEU A 950 38.04 22.36 4.08
C LEU A 950 36.82 23.07 3.48
N SER A 951 36.95 23.55 2.24
CA SER A 951 35.82 24.09 1.47
C SER A 951 34.91 22.94 1.01
N VAL A 952 33.82 22.71 1.74
CA VAL A 952 32.77 21.75 1.36
C VAL A 952 31.66 22.50 0.64
N LYS A 953 31.40 22.13 -0.62
CA LYS A 953 30.34 22.75 -1.42
C LYS A 953 28.98 22.11 -1.16
N ASP A 954 27.94 22.93 -1.05
CA ASP A 954 26.57 22.46 -0.82
C ASP A 954 26.04 21.55 -1.95
N GLU A 955 26.46 21.83 -3.20
CA GLU A 955 26.14 20.99 -4.37
C GLU A 955 26.67 19.54 -4.24
N ASP A 956 27.83 19.38 -3.61
CA ASP A 956 28.46 18.07 -3.39
C ASP A 956 27.80 17.34 -2.21
N VAL A 957 27.42 18.07 -1.15
CA VAL A 957 26.70 17.54 0.01
C VAL A 957 25.35 16.96 -0.40
N ALA A 958 24.59 17.66 -1.25
CA ALA A 958 23.30 17.20 -1.78
C ALA A 958 23.42 15.91 -2.62
N ARG A 959 24.63 15.54 -3.07
CA ARG A 959 24.92 14.32 -3.85
C ARG A 959 25.46 13.16 -3.02
N LEU A 960 25.60 13.32 -1.70
CA LEU A 960 25.93 12.24 -0.77
C LEU A 960 24.77 11.23 -0.66
N SER A 961 25.09 9.99 -0.26
CA SER A 961 24.12 8.91 -0.13
C SER A 961 24.29 8.17 1.20
N PRO A 962 23.22 7.99 2.00
CA PRO A 962 23.27 7.29 3.28
C PRO A 962 23.19 5.77 3.13
N LEU A 963 23.33 5.23 1.91
CA LEU A 963 23.13 3.81 1.61
C LEU A 963 24.42 2.98 1.67
N GLY A 964 25.56 3.59 2.00
CA GLY A 964 26.81 2.89 2.22
C GLY A 964 26.76 1.94 3.43
N ASN A 965 27.42 0.80 3.34
CA ASN A 965 27.37 -0.24 4.38
C ASN A 965 28.72 -0.92 4.69
N ALA A 966 29.84 -0.43 4.13
CA ALA A 966 31.15 -1.04 4.32
C ALA A 966 31.64 -0.96 5.79
N HIS A 967 31.22 0.05 6.54
CA HIS A 967 31.54 0.25 7.96
C HIS A 967 30.61 -0.53 8.91
N ILE A 968 29.60 -1.24 8.38
CA ILE A 968 28.59 -1.93 9.17
C ILE A 968 28.86 -3.43 9.12
N ASN A 969 29.13 -4.02 10.29
CA ASN A 969 29.21 -5.45 10.39
C ASN A 969 27.82 -6.07 10.52
N MET A 970 27.42 -6.86 9.52
CA MET A 970 26.12 -7.53 9.44
C MET A 970 26.20 -9.03 9.70
N LEU A 971 27.41 -9.60 9.85
CA LEU A 971 27.66 -11.03 9.82
C LEU A 971 28.38 -11.52 11.08
N GLY A 972 27.90 -12.63 11.65
CA GLY A 972 28.64 -13.47 12.59
C GLY A 972 28.84 -12.92 14.01
N HIS A 973 28.76 -11.61 14.23
CA HIS A 973 28.93 -10.97 15.53
C HIS A 973 27.64 -10.23 15.92
N TYR A 974 27.08 -10.56 17.09
CA TYR A 974 25.84 -9.98 17.59
C TYR A 974 26.00 -9.49 19.04
N PHE A 975 26.59 -8.30 19.18
CA PHE A 975 26.76 -7.64 20.47
C PHE A 975 25.57 -6.72 20.77
N PHE A 976 25.02 -6.81 21.99
CA PHE A 976 23.81 -6.07 22.42
C PHE A 976 24.09 -5.06 23.54
N GLU A 977 25.34 -4.64 23.68
CA GLU A 977 25.77 -3.68 24.69
C GLU A 977 26.07 -2.33 24.04
N LEU A 978 25.68 -1.25 24.70
CA LEU A 978 26.01 0.12 24.29
C LEU A 978 26.92 0.76 25.33
N PRO A 979 27.97 1.49 24.91
CA PRO A 979 28.75 2.35 25.82
C PRO A 979 27.84 3.34 26.57
N GLN A 980 28.20 3.69 27.81
CA GLN A 980 27.35 4.52 28.67
C GLN A 980 27.11 5.92 28.07
N GLU A 981 28.08 6.46 27.37
CA GLU A 981 28.03 7.75 26.67
C GLU A 981 26.93 7.72 25.62
N ILE A 982 26.88 6.66 24.82
CA ILE A 982 25.87 6.46 23.77
C ILE A 982 24.48 6.23 24.37
N GLN A 983 24.39 5.54 25.51
CA GLN A 983 23.12 5.39 26.24
C GLN A 983 22.57 6.73 26.75
N ARG A 984 23.44 7.70 27.04
CA ARG A 984 23.05 9.08 27.43
C ARG A 984 22.68 9.96 26.23
N GLY A 985 22.79 9.43 25.00
CA GLY A 985 22.44 10.13 23.76
C GLY A 985 23.63 10.81 23.06
N GLU A 986 24.85 10.64 23.57
CA GLU A 986 26.05 11.17 22.92
C GLU A 986 26.35 10.43 21.60
N MET A 987 27.07 11.07 20.68
CA MET A 987 27.49 10.48 19.40
C MET A 987 28.82 9.76 19.57
N ARG A 988 29.03 8.67 18.83
CA ARG A 988 30.35 8.02 18.74
C ARG A 988 31.36 9.01 18.15
N PRO A 989 32.63 8.97 18.58
CA PRO A 989 33.66 9.79 17.97
C PRO A 989 33.85 9.41 16.51
N LEU A 990 34.02 10.41 15.64
CA LEU A 990 34.42 10.20 14.25
C LEU A 990 35.83 9.61 14.21
N ARG A 991 36.12 8.77 13.21
CA ARG A 991 37.44 8.16 13.04
C ARG A 991 38.48 9.21 12.67
N ASN A 992 39.72 9.02 13.13
CA ASN A 992 40.82 9.92 12.79
C ASN A 992 41.36 9.62 11.38
N LEU A 993 41.36 10.61 10.48
CA LEU A 993 41.88 10.45 9.10
C LEU A 993 43.37 10.06 9.07
N ALA A 994 44.16 10.47 10.07
CA ALA A 994 45.59 10.15 10.16
C ALA A 994 45.87 8.66 10.42
N GLU A 995 44.97 7.96 11.12
CA GLU A 995 45.08 6.51 11.39
C GLU A 995 44.54 5.65 10.23
N VAL A 996 43.68 6.22 9.38
CA VAL A 996 43.09 5.51 8.23
C VAL A 996 44.11 5.37 7.08
N ASN A 997 44.88 6.42 6.79
CA ASN A 997 45.91 6.37 5.73
C ASN A 997 47.06 5.42 6.03
N LEU A 998 47.35 5.11 7.31
CA LEU A 998 48.39 4.17 7.72
C LEU A 998 48.04 2.70 7.47
N LEU A 999 46.77 2.36 7.20
CA LEU A 999 46.33 0.99 6.94
C LEU A 999 46.21 0.68 5.44
N ASP A 1000 45.89 1.68 4.61
CA ASP A 1000 45.81 1.51 3.15
C ASP A 1000 47.21 1.41 2.50
N GLU A 1001 48.28 1.88 3.15
CA GLU A 1001 49.68 1.69 2.68
C GLU A 1001 50.24 0.26 2.89
N PHE A 1002 49.53 -0.62 3.60
CA PHE A 1002 49.94 -2.02 3.80
C PHE A 1002 49.13 -3.04 2.97
N GLU A 1003 48.17 -2.59 2.14
CA GLU A 1003 47.37 -3.44 1.25
C GLU A 1003 47.60 -3.20 -0.25
N ASP A 1004 48.64 -2.44 -0.64
CA ASP A 1004 49.13 -2.36 -2.03
C ASP A 1004 50.14 -3.49 -2.37
#